data_AF-A0A935LED9-F1
#
_entry.id   AF-A0A935LED9-F1
#
_cell.length_a   1.000
_cell.length_b   1.000
_cell.length_c   1.000
_cell.angle_alpha   90.00
_cell.angle_beta   90.00
_cell.angle_gamma   90.00
#
_symmetry.space_group_name_H-M   'P 1'
#
loop_
_entity.id
_entity.type
_entity.pdbx_description
1 polymer ?
#
loop_
_entity_poly.entity_id
_entity_poly.type
_entity_poly.pdbx_seq_one_letter_code
_entity_poly.pdbx_strand_id
1 'polypeptide(L)'
;MQSRLSKTLLFVLALLGQPTFVAQAADTVVVEVDTAQTQGIIRDVLGVNRKPGFADKSGSTQFDASALYSAFGISQVRLHDDDIDLCTTYTAARKVDASTATQVEVSGCKLQGTTAAPHLIWTPSSTADADLDNPDNYDFTLVDEAIRKTVATGAKVYLRLGESYNGPNDTDDPVAWAKVAANIYRHVIGVFKPTAGLAVDPAYVEVHNEPDGGFWRGTTTSFNTLFTETVNRVKSAASAAGHTVKVGGPGFTTNLLANASLSGNPANGFLTAVNASGPDFFSAHYYGSCSKSTLSDAATYLRNVRALVNSQGGSALPLQITEWNIGLGQSCGNAFYGEQRTRSYGSGVLTLMQDSAQNIEAAHFYAGVPIMALFDLVSMSGKALINPSSWAFWAHTKLRGATALSAKVCTSSGSCVAGYAAESAPLLALAGQSGSKQTVVITNDSASTANYTLRLKGLTSSSVRAVVLSPPDGVQQLALAGTPGAPDPSAVQALLGSVSQQTYESLAVSGGQAELTLSLPAYGVQVVEVTVTANATSYTVPGTLGNDVFVLTAGNFYYGGGGNDTYIISPNTLGGSVTAKIIDTEGDNLIQLVDGMTVTASVFYSDAAQLTLSNGAKVQILGASRFKFQLGANALAGDTATALTYTDFVTSLGASLSSGTLPASGSAGYVVPTGFTQATAPVASVAGNASTVVGTLGDDVLVPSGGNNYLGGGGSDSYIISPYTLGGAVTAKIIDTEGTNVIQLVGGLTIASSSFFNNAVQFVLSNGATVQILGASNFGYQLGANAPAGQTVSSQSYSQFAATLGASVPTGTTAVSGSANYVVQGSTTSGTVSASAGIPLSLYSSMMLD
;
A
#
# COMPACT_ATOMS: atom_id res chain seq x y z
N MET A 1 50.03 -66.97 -32.13
CA MET A 1 49.39 -68.29 -32.30
C MET A 1 48.97 -68.83 -30.95
N GLN A 2 47.83 -69.49 -30.93
CA GLN A 2 47.07 -69.96 -29.78
C GLN A 2 47.80 -70.97 -28.87
N SER A 3 47.17 -71.11 -27.69
CA SER A 3 46.98 -72.32 -26.87
C SER A 3 47.87 -72.38 -25.62
N ARG A 4 47.30 -72.10 -24.43
CA ARG A 4 46.41 -72.91 -23.57
C ARG A 4 47.15 -74.07 -22.89
N LEU A 5 47.34 -73.97 -21.57
CA LEU A 5 47.07 -75.06 -20.63
C LEU A 5 46.89 -74.54 -19.18
N SER A 6 45.88 -75.13 -18.55
CA SER A 6 45.22 -74.90 -17.26
C SER A 6 46.06 -74.53 -16.02
N LYS A 7 45.43 -73.77 -15.11
CA LYS A 7 45.34 -74.08 -13.67
C LYS A 7 44.15 -73.37 -13.03
N THR A 8 43.25 -74.15 -12.43
CA THR A 8 42.06 -73.73 -11.70
C THR A 8 42.40 -73.48 -10.23
N LEU A 9 41.99 -72.34 -9.67
CA LEU A 9 41.86 -72.15 -8.22
C LEU A 9 40.55 -71.40 -7.92
N LEU A 10 39.76 -71.97 -7.03
CA LEU A 10 38.45 -71.51 -6.56
C LEU A 10 38.63 -70.28 -5.64
N PHE A 11 37.89 -69.19 -5.89
CA PHE A 11 37.75 -68.07 -4.95
C PHE A 11 36.26 -67.86 -4.64
N VAL A 12 35.95 -67.86 -3.34
CA VAL A 12 34.61 -67.65 -2.77
C VAL A 12 34.30 -66.15 -2.74
N LEU A 13 33.08 -65.82 -3.17
CA LEU A 13 32.52 -64.48 -3.30
C LEU A 13 32.18 -63.90 -1.91
N ALA A 14 32.80 -62.78 -1.53
CA ALA A 14 32.33 -61.91 -0.45
C ALA A 14 31.85 -60.59 -1.06
N LEU A 15 30.53 -60.36 -1.08
CA LEU A 15 29.93 -59.07 -1.42
C LEU A 15 30.26 -58.07 -0.31
N LEU A 16 31.19 -57.15 -0.58
CA LEU A 16 31.37 -55.93 0.20
C LEU A 16 30.43 -54.87 -0.39
N GLY A 17 29.47 -54.44 0.43
CA GLY A 17 28.54 -53.36 0.13
C GLY A 17 29.28 -52.05 -0.14
N GLN A 18 28.86 -51.36 -1.21
CA GLN A 18 29.22 -49.98 -1.48
C GLN A 18 28.80 -49.11 -0.28
N PRO A 19 29.63 -48.13 0.16
CA PRO A 19 29.16 -47.15 1.12
C PRO A 19 28.06 -46.32 0.45
N THR A 20 26.82 -46.57 0.87
CA THR A 20 25.73 -45.62 0.70
C THR A 20 26.12 -44.36 1.46
N PHE A 21 26.57 -43.33 0.73
CA PHE A 21 26.45 -41.97 1.23
C PHE A 21 24.95 -41.69 1.39
N VAL A 22 24.43 -41.94 2.59
CA VAL A 22 23.16 -41.38 3.00
C VAL A 22 23.43 -39.88 3.11
N ALA A 23 23.03 -39.11 2.10
CA ALA A 23 22.90 -37.67 2.25
C ALA A 23 21.97 -37.45 3.44
N GLN A 24 22.52 -36.90 4.53
CA GLN A 24 21.74 -36.48 5.68
C GLN A 24 20.68 -35.52 5.16
N ALA A 25 19.39 -35.88 5.27
CA ALA A 25 18.30 -35.02 4.87
C ALA A 25 18.47 -33.70 5.63
N ALA A 26 18.67 -32.58 4.91
CA ALA A 26 18.80 -31.28 5.52
C ALA A 26 17.56 -31.03 6.39
N ASP A 27 17.77 -30.68 7.66
CA ASP A 27 16.71 -30.30 8.60
C ASP A 27 15.82 -29.23 7.96
N THR A 28 14.64 -29.62 7.48
CA THR A 28 13.74 -28.69 6.80
C THR A 28 12.97 -27.92 7.86
N VAL A 29 13.19 -26.62 7.93
CA VAL A 29 12.48 -25.71 8.83
C VAL A 29 11.04 -25.56 8.34
N VAL A 30 10.05 -25.56 9.23
CA VAL A 30 8.66 -25.28 8.86
C VAL A 30 8.29 -23.89 9.34
N VAL A 31 7.81 -23.05 8.44
CA VAL A 31 7.15 -21.78 8.77
C VAL A 31 5.64 -22.02 8.75
N GLU A 32 5.01 -22.09 9.92
CA GLU A 32 3.57 -22.27 10.06
C GLU A 32 2.87 -20.92 10.15
N VAL A 33 1.86 -20.69 9.32
CA VAL A 33 0.97 -19.52 9.38
C VAL A 33 -0.47 -20.00 9.53
N ASP A 34 -1.12 -19.59 10.62
CA ASP A 34 -2.53 -19.92 10.89
C ASP A 34 -3.42 -18.73 10.55
N THR A 35 -4.20 -18.86 9.46
CA THR A 35 -5.08 -17.79 8.97
C THR A 35 -6.32 -17.59 9.82
N ALA A 36 -6.62 -18.52 10.74
CA ALA A 36 -7.73 -18.40 11.69
C ALA A 36 -7.31 -17.75 13.02
N GLN A 37 -6.01 -17.57 13.26
CA GLN A 37 -5.48 -16.99 14.50
C GLN A 37 -4.89 -15.60 14.24
N THR A 38 -5.63 -14.56 14.63
CA THR A 38 -5.21 -13.16 14.51
C THR A 38 -4.50 -12.68 15.78
N GLN A 39 -3.56 -11.74 15.64
CA GLN A 39 -2.71 -11.21 16.71
C GLN A 39 -2.75 -9.68 16.81
N GLY A 40 -3.85 -9.07 16.35
CA GLY A 40 -4.01 -7.61 16.27
C GLY A 40 -3.65 -7.07 14.89
N ILE A 41 -3.14 -5.84 14.83
CA ILE A 41 -2.77 -5.15 13.59
C ILE A 41 -1.24 -5.14 13.47
N ILE A 42 -0.71 -5.34 12.27
CA ILE A 42 0.72 -5.12 11.99
C ILE A 42 1.04 -3.65 12.27
N ARG A 43 1.96 -3.40 13.21
CA ARG A 43 2.32 -2.04 13.64
C ARG A 43 3.20 -1.37 12.60
N ASP A 44 2.99 -0.08 12.41
CA ASP A 44 3.72 0.71 11.43
C ASP A 44 5.09 1.16 11.98
N VAL A 45 6.10 0.35 11.71
CA VAL A 45 7.51 0.56 12.11
C VAL A 45 8.40 0.92 10.91
N LEU A 46 7.81 1.46 9.85
CA LEU A 46 8.45 1.73 8.55
C LEU A 46 8.83 3.21 8.39
N GLY A 47 9.23 3.83 9.49
CA GLY A 47 9.73 5.20 9.50
C GLY A 47 11.22 5.30 9.17
N VAL A 48 11.67 6.49 8.79
CA VAL A 48 13.09 6.85 8.63
C VAL A 48 13.39 8.18 9.30
N ASN A 49 14.66 8.41 9.61
CA ASN A 49 15.16 9.74 9.91
C ASN A 49 15.54 10.47 8.60
N ARG A 50 15.40 11.80 8.64
CA ARG A 50 15.68 12.79 7.60
C ARG A 50 14.66 12.89 6.46
N LYS A 51 14.38 14.12 6.03
CA LYS A 51 13.52 14.47 4.90
C LYS A 51 14.14 14.01 3.58
N PRO A 52 13.34 13.76 2.53
CA PRO A 52 13.85 13.23 1.26
C PRO A 52 14.71 14.23 0.45
N GLY A 53 14.58 15.53 0.71
CA GLY A 53 15.36 16.59 0.04
C GLY A 53 16.56 17.03 0.88
N PHE A 54 17.76 17.07 0.31
CA PHE A 54 18.97 17.42 1.04
C PHE A 54 20.09 17.88 0.11
N ALA A 55 21.10 18.54 0.69
CA ALA A 55 22.31 18.93 -0.01
C ALA A 55 23.48 17.97 0.27
N ASP A 56 24.43 17.88 -0.65
CA ASP A 56 25.73 17.26 -0.38
C ASP A 56 26.50 18.00 0.72
N LYS A 57 27.62 17.43 1.19
CA LYS A 57 28.42 18.03 2.26
C LYS A 57 28.93 19.45 1.95
N SER A 58 29.14 19.77 0.67
CA SER A 58 29.55 21.13 0.26
C SER A 58 28.39 22.12 0.18
N GLY A 59 27.14 21.64 0.20
CA GLY A 59 25.94 22.44 -0.04
C GLY A 59 25.72 22.80 -1.52
N SER A 60 26.63 22.42 -2.42
CA SER A 60 26.61 22.83 -3.83
C SER A 60 25.64 22.03 -4.68
N THR A 61 25.38 20.78 -4.32
CA THR A 61 24.51 19.87 -5.07
C THR A 61 23.30 19.49 -4.24
N GLN A 62 22.11 19.71 -4.79
CA GLN A 62 20.83 19.39 -4.16
C GLN A 62 20.29 18.08 -4.71
N PHE A 63 19.69 17.26 -3.86
CA PHE A 63 19.11 15.96 -4.19
C PHE A 63 17.67 15.84 -3.68
N ASP A 64 16.89 15.00 -4.35
CA ASP A 64 15.52 14.69 -3.94
C ASP A 64 15.23 13.18 -4.08
N ALA A 65 15.01 12.51 -2.95
CA ALA A 65 14.69 11.10 -2.86
C ALA A 65 13.18 10.82 -2.73
N SER A 66 12.30 11.80 -2.96
CA SER A 66 10.85 11.67 -2.71
C SER A 66 10.22 10.49 -3.44
N ALA A 67 10.60 10.27 -4.71
CA ALA A 67 10.10 9.13 -5.49
C ALA A 67 10.52 7.78 -4.88
N LEU A 68 11.70 7.70 -4.26
CA LEU A 68 12.18 6.50 -3.58
C LEU A 68 11.43 6.26 -2.26
N TYR A 69 11.15 7.34 -1.50
CA TYR A 69 10.40 7.24 -0.25
C TYR A 69 8.99 6.67 -0.51
N SER A 70 8.29 7.19 -1.53
CA SER A 70 6.98 6.68 -1.93
C SER A 70 7.07 5.23 -2.44
N ALA A 71 8.04 4.93 -3.31
CA ALA A 71 8.18 3.62 -3.95
C ALA A 71 8.50 2.48 -2.98
N PHE A 72 9.31 2.74 -1.96
CA PHE A 72 9.69 1.75 -0.95
C PHE A 72 8.79 1.76 0.28
N GLY A 73 7.75 2.60 0.27
CA GLY A 73 6.78 2.69 1.34
C GLY A 73 7.39 3.19 2.63
N ILE A 74 8.05 4.35 2.63
CA ILE A 74 8.36 5.03 3.88
C ILE A 74 7.06 5.62 4.43
N SER A 75 6.67 5.25 5.66
CA SER A 75 5.39 5.67 6.24
C SER A 75 5.49 6.93 7.10
N GLN A 76 6.64 7.15 7.72
CA GLN A 76 6.88 8.24 8.65
C GLN A 76 8.30 8.80 8.44
N VAL A 77 8.44 10.11 8.57
CA VAL A 77 9.74 10.78 8.57
C VAL A 77 9.93 11.52 9.88
N ARG A 78 10.89 11.05 10.67
CA ARG A 78 11.37 11.75 11.86
C ARG A 78 12.31 12.85 11.44
N LEU A 79 11.88 14.10 11.69
CA LEU A 79 12.54 15.32 11.22
C LEU A 79 13.77 15.72 12.06
N HIS A 80 14.52 14.72 12.52
CA HIS A 80 15.82 14.92 13.13
C HIS A 80 16.86 15.18 12.02
N ASP A 81 17.76 16.13 12.25
CA ASP A 81 18.77 16.61 11.29
C ASP A 81 18.22 17.27 10.01
N ASP A 82 16.96 17.73 10.04
CA ASP A 82 16.30 18.46 8.93
C ASP A 82 16.22 19.97 9.17
N ASP A 83 17.08 20.48 10.06
CA ASP A 83 17.14 21.89 10.48
C ASP A 83 15.81 22.43 11.06
N ILE A 84 14.96 21.54 11.60
CA ILE A 84 13.82 21.86 12.49
C ILE A 84 14.33 21.93 13.93
N ASP A 85 15.22 22.89 14.14
CA ASP A 85 15.90 23.16 15.40
C ASP A 85 15.33 24.44 16.02
N LEU A 86 15.15 24.47 17.35
CA LEU A 86 14.59 25.63 18.04
C LEU A 86 15.46 26.87 17.84
N CYS A 87 16.78 26.72 17.86
CA CYS A 87 17.73 27.80 17.80
C CYS A 87 17.73 28.53 16.46
N THR A 88 17.52 27.80 15.37
CA THR A 88 17.41 28.37 14.02
C THR A 88 16.01 28.93 13.79
N THR A 89 14.98 28.33 14.40
CA THR A 89 13.59 28.75 14.24
C THR A 89 13.27 30.00 15.07
N TYR A 90 13.77 30.13 16.30
CA TYR A 90 13.54 31.29 17.16
C TYR A 90 14.77 32.19 17.24
N THR A 91 14.64 33.41 16.72
CA THR A 91 15.77 34.31 16.44
C THR A 91 16.16 35.20 17.63
N ALA A 92 15.23 35.45 18.56
CA ALA A 92 15.42 36.34 19.69
C ALA A 92 16.00 35.62 20.92
N ALA A 93 17.23 35.11 20.81
CA ALA A 93 17.87 34.34 21.89
C ALA A 93 19.34 34.70 22.09
N ARG A 94 19.80 34.59 23.34
CA ARG A 94 21.20 34.66 23.73
C ARG A 94 21.83 33.27 23.65
N LYS A 95 23.05 33.18 23.11
CA LYS A 95 23.75 31.90 22.89
C LYS A 95 25.17 31.99 23.43
N VAL A 96 25.57 31.05 24.26
CA VAL A 96 26.86 31.07 24.96
C VAL A 96 27.59 29.76 24.77
N ASP A 97 28.80 29.82 24.22
CA ASP A 97 29.76 28.73 24.28
C ASP A 97 30.35 28.64 25.69
N ALA A 98 29.99 27.57 26.40
CA ALA A 98 30.45 27.20 27.73
C ALA A 98 31.36 25.96 27.69
N SER A 99 31.92 25.61 26.52
CA SER A 99 32.79 24.43 26.35
C SER A 99 34.10 24.53 27.14
N THR A 100 34.45 25.71 27.64
CA THR A 100 35.63 25.97 28.48
C THR A 100 35.24 26.74 29.74
N ALA A 101 36.19 26.90 30.68
CA ALA A 101 35.97 27.69 31.88
C ALA A 101 35.58 29.16 31.60
N THR A 102 35.95 29.69 30.42
CA THR A 102 35.55 31.02 29.98
C THR A 102 34.34 30.91 29.06
N GLN A 103 33.22 31.49 29.48
CA GLN A 103 32.00 31.56 28.66
C GLN A 103 32.10 32.69 27.63
N VAL A 104 31.72 32.41 26.38
CA VAL A 104 31.79 33.36 25.27
C VAL A 104 30.45 33.40 24.54
N GLU A 105 29.92 34.60 24.30
CA GLU A 105 28.68 34.76 23.52
C GLU A 105 28.96 34.51 22.03
N VAL A 106 28.08 33.76 21.39
CA VAL A 106 28.20 33.34 19.98
C VAL A 106 26.90 33.66 19.22
N SER A 107 26.99 33.83 17.91
CA SER A 107 25.82 34.10 17.05
C SER A 107 25.20 32.84 16.43
N GLY A 108 26.02 31.82 16.21
CA GLY A 108 25.62 30.57 15.55
C GLY A 108 24.87 29.60 16.46
N CYS A 109 24.11 28.70 15.84
CA CYS A 109 23.40 27.60 16.52
C CYS A 109 24.17 26.28 16.51
N LYS A 110 25.39 26.24 15.99
CA LYS A 110 26.24 25.04 15.97
C LYS A 110 27.67 25.47 16.29
N LEU A 111 28.31 24.86 17.28
CA LEU A 111 29.72 25.09 17.58
C LEU A 111 30.60 24.31 16.58
N GLN A 112 31.64 24.95 16.04
CA GLN A 112 32.59 24.33 15.12
C GLN A 112 33.98 24.18 15.76
N GLY A 113 34.62 23.02 15.61
CA GLY A 113 36.06 22.86 15.86
C GLY A 113 36.52 22.99 17.32
N THR A 114 35.69 22.63 18.31
CA THR A 114 36.09 22.66 19.71
C THR A 114 37.01 21.47 20.07
N THR A 115 38.07 21.72 20.84
CA THR A 115 38.93 20.66 21.42
C THR A 115 38.30 19.99 22.64
N ALA A 116 37.41 20.72 23.32
CA ALA A 116 36.55 20.21 24.38
C ALA A 116 35.18 19.81 23.82
N ALA A 117 34.43 19.00 24.58
CA ALA A 117 33.10 18.58 24.18
C ALA A 117 32.17 19.82 24.10
N PRO A 118 31.42 20.02 23.02
CA PRO A 118 30.70 21.26 22.75
C PRO A 118 29.60 21.49 23.78
N HIS A 119 29.59 22.64 24.45
CA HIS A 119 28.55 23.04 25.41
C HIS A 119 28.00 24.41 25.01
N LEU A 120 26.80 24.43 24.44
CA LEU A 120 26.13 25.63 23.97
C LEU A 120 24.88 25.86 24.80
N ILE A 121 24.90 26.92 25.61
CA ILE A 121 23.74 27.38 26.38
C ILE A 121 22.93 28.31 25.49
N TRP A 122 21.64 27.99 25.29
CA TRP A 122 20.71 28.83 24.57
C TRP A 122 19.57 29.26 25.49
N THR A 123 19.33 30.56 25.55
CA THR A 123 18.32 31.14 26.43
C THR A 123 17.54 32.21 25.65
N PRO A 124 16.21 32.12 25.54
CA PRO A 124 15.40 33.19 24.96
C PRO A 124 15.73 34.55 25.59
N SER A 125 15.71 35.62 24.81
CA SER A 125 16.04 36.97 25.30
C SER A 125 15.03 37.53 26.30
N SER A 126 13.87 36.89 26.42
CA SER A 126 12.80 37.22 27.36
C SER A 126 12.13 35.96 27.88
N THR A 127 11.64 36.03 29.12
CA THR A 127 10.80 34.99 29.74
C THR A 127 9.32 35.36 29.69
N ALA A 128 8.99 36.55 29.18
CA ALA A 128 7.63 37.06 29.11
C ALA A 128 6.84 36.39 27.99
N ASP A 129 5.60 36.01 28.30
CA ASP A 129 4.76 35.28 27.36
C ASP A 129 4.53 36.02 26.04
N ALA A 130 4.36 37.34 26.09
CA ALA A 130 4.13 38.18 24.92
C ALA A 130 5.31 38.19 23.94
N ASP A 131 6.54 38.13 24.44
CA ASP A 131 7.74 38.13 23.60
C ASP A 131 7.97 36.74 22.97
N LEU A 132 7.77 35.70 23.77
CA LEU A 132 7.88 34.30 23.32
C LEU A 132 6.79 33.94 22.31
N ASP A 133 5.61 34.57 22.36
CA ASP A 133 4.52 34.43 21.40
C ASP A 133 4.55 35.45 20.25
N ASN A 134 5.61 36.27 20.13
CA ASN A 134 5.71 37.20 19.02
C ASN A 134 6.11 36.45 17.72
N PRO A 135 5.25 36.39 16.69
CA PRO A 135 5.55 35.69 15.43
C PRO A 135 6.74 36.28 14.68
N ASP A 136 7.12 37.54 14.92
CA ASP A 136 8.27 38.17 14.28
C ASP A 136 9.61 37.61 14.79
N ASN A 137 9.61 36.95 15.95
CA ASN A 137 10.78 36.27 16.51
C ASN A 137 10.99 34.85 15.93
N TYR A 138 10.17 34.41 14.96
CA TYR A 138 10.24 33.06 14.39
C TYR A 138 10.51 33.07 12.89
N ASP A 139 11.41 32.21 12.41
CA ASP A 139 11.58 31.88 10.99
C ASP A 139 11.23 30.40 10.75
N PHE A 140 10.08 30.16 10.15
CA PHE A 140 9.58 28.80 9.86
C PHE A 140 9.95 28.30 8.46
N THR A 141 10.81 29.00 7.71
CA THR A 141 11.11 28.64 6.31
C THR A 141 11.60 27.20 6.15
N LEU A 142 12.52 26.75 7.02
CA LEU A 142 13.07 25.39 6.98
C LEU A 142 12.06 24.35 7.50
N VAL A 143 11.26 24.71 8.52
CA VAL A 143 10.17 23.87 9.05
C VAL A 143 9.14 23.59 7.96
N ASP A 144 8.70 24.63 7.25
CA ASP A 144 7.76 24.55 6.15
C ASP A 144 8.28 23.66 5.01
N GLU A 145 9.55 23.84 4.64
CA GLU A 145 10.17 23.05 3.59
C GLU A 145 10.22 21.57 3.96
N ALA A 146 10.62 21.25 5.19
CA ALA A 146 10.72 19.88 5.69
C ALA A 146 9.35 19.18 5.75
N ILE A 147 8.30 19.87 6.22
CA ILE A 147 6.93 19.37 6.20
C ILE A 147 6.49 19.12 4.75
N ARG A 148 6.63 20.12 3.87
CA ARG A 148 6.20 20.04 2.47
C ARG A 148 6.85 18.87 1.74
N LYS A 149 8.15 18.68 1.91
CA LYS A 149 8.91 17.58 1.29
C LYS A 149 8.50 16.22 1.84
N THR A 150 8.22 16.14 3.13
CA THR A 150 7.77 14.89 3.77
C THR A 150 6.40 14.48 3.26
N VAL A 151 5.39 15.35 3.35
CA VAL A 151 4.01 15.02 2.98
C VAL A 151 3.86 14.72 1.49
N ALA A 152 4.69 15.32 0.64
CA ALA A 152 4.70 15.06 -0.80
C ALA A 152 5.05 13.59 -1.14
N THR A 153 5.70 12.85 -0.23
CA THR A 153 5.97 11.41 -0.39
C THR A 153 4.81 10.51 0.00
N GLY A 154 3.79 11.06 0.69
CA GLY A 154 2.74 10.29 1.37
C GLY A 154 3.11 9.84 2.80
N ALA A 155 4.33 10.10 3.26
CA ALA A 155 4.74 9.83 4.64
C ALA A 155 4.16 10.87 5.62
N LYS A 156 3.89 10.43 6.86
CA LYS A 156 3.51 11.32 7.96
C LYS A 156 4.74 11.99 8.57
N VAL A 157 4.55 13.21 9.05
CA VAL A 157 5.56 13.93 9.84
C VAL A 157 5.64 13.31 11.23
N TYR A 158 6.85 12.96 11.66
CA TYR A 158 7.20 12.73 13.05
C TYR A 158 8.03 13.94 13.50
N LEU A 159 7.42 14.81 14.31
CA LEU A 159 8.00 16.09 14.70
C LEU A 159 8.89 15.91 15.91
N ARG A 160 10.19 16.17 15.79
CA ARG A 160 11.09 16.19 16.95
C ARG A 160 11.41 17.63 17.33
N LEU A 161 11.11 18.01 18.57
CA LEU A 161 11.41 19.30 19.17
C LEU A 161 12.71 19.22 19.98
N GLY A 162 13.81 19.73 19.45
CA GLY A 162 15.11 19.66 20.13
C GLY A 162 16.23 20.29 19.31
N GLU A 163 17.47 19.88 19.57
CA GLU A 163 18.68 20.30 18.82
C GLU A 163 19.56 19.10 18.45
N SER A 164 20.50 19.27 17.53
CA SER A 164 21.56 18.28 17.23
C SER A 164 22.78 18.43 18.15
N TYR A 165 23.68 17.45 18.19
CA TYR A 165 24.81 17.35 19.15
C TYR A 165 25.65 18.63 19.33
N ASN A 166 25.97 19.31 18.22
CA ASN A 166 26.78 20.53 18.22
C ASN A 166 25.95 21.81 18.45
N GLY A 167 24.63 21.68 18.52
CA GLY A 167 23.71 22.79 18.78
C GLY A 167 23.47 23.00 20.27
N PRO A 168 22.48 23.84 20.64
CA PRO A 168 22.19 24.07 22.04
C PRO A 168 21.86 22.79 22.76
N ASN A 169 22.65 22.52 23.80
CA ASN A 169 22.56 21.32 24.61
C ASN A 169 22.43 21.69 26.09
N ASP A 170 22.08 22.95 26.38
CA ASP A 170 21.77 23.47 27.70
C ASP A 170 20.91 24.74 27.58
N THR A 171 20.23 25.10 28.65
CA THR A 171 19.48 26.36 28.77
C THR A 171 19.40 26.81 30.23
N ASP A 172 19.54 28.12 30.45
CA ASP A 172 19.32 28.72 31.76
C ASP A 172 17.82 28.83 32.11
N ASP A 173 16.93 28.71 31.12
CA ASP A 173 15.48 28.80 31.30
C ASP A 173 14.75 27.66 30.57
N PRO A 174 14.60 26.49 31.20
CA PRO A 174 13.92 25.34 30.61
C PRO A 174 12.43 25.59 30.35
N VAL A 175 11.78 26.53 31.03
CA VAL A 175 10.35 26.83 30.86
C VAL A 175 10.15 27.70 29.61
N ALA A 176 10.97 28.73 29.44
CA ALA A 176 10.94 29.56 28.23
C ALA A 176 11.31 28.74 26.99
N TRP A 177 12.28 27.83 27.11
CA TRP A 177 12.62 26.85 26.06
C TRP A 177 11.40 26.03 25.64
N ALA A 178 10.70 25.44 26.61
CA ALA A 178 9.53 24.59 26.36
C ALA A 178 8.39 25.36 25.68
N LYS A 179 8.26 26.66 25.98
CA LYS A 179 7.29 27.52 25.29
C LYS A 179 7.64 27.75 23.82
N VAL A 180 8.90 28.04 23.51
CA VAL A 180 9.36 28.16 22.12
C VAL A 180 9.13 26.86 21.35
N ALA A 181 9.47 25.71 21.95
CA ALA A 181 9.21 24.39 21.38
C ALA A 181 7.72 24.18 21.04
N ALA A 182 6.82 24.54 21.96
CA ALA A 182 5.39 24.44 21.76
C ALA A 182 4.87 25.38 20.66
N ASN A 183 5.50 26.54 20.45
CA ASN A 183 5.16 27.44 19.35
C ASN A 183 5.55 26.91 17.97
N ILE A 184 6.63 26.11 17.89
CA ILE A 184 6.95 25.35 16.67
C ILE A 184 5.82 24.36 16.40
N TYR A 185 5.39 23.57 17.38
CA TYR A 185 4.25 22.65 17.21
C TYR A 185 2.97 23.39 16.80
N ARG A 186 2.64 24.52 17.44
CA ARG A 186 1.48 25.36 17.08
C ARG A 186 1.55 25.86 15.65
N HIS A 187 2.74 26.14 15.12
CA HIS A 187 2.93 26.47 13.72
C HIS A 187 2.65 25.27 12.80
N VAL A 188 3.19 24.10 13.13
CA VAL A 188 2.96 22.86 12.37
C VAL A 188 1.48 22.51 12.22
N ILE A 189 0.68 22.70 13.28
CA ILE A 189 -0.78 22.48 13.24
C ILE A 189 -1.58 23.69 12.72
N GLY A 190 -0.92 24.78 12.32
CA GLY A 190 -1.55 25.92 11.67
C GLY A 190 -2.21 26.95 12.59
N VAL A 191 -1.90 26.98 13.89
CA VAL A 191 -2.49 27.93 14.85
C VAL A 191 -1.53 29.03 15.34
N PHE A 192 -0.29 29.04 14.85
CA PHE A 192 0.69 30.09 15.12
C PHE A 192 1.51 30.42 13.87
N LYS A 193 1.44 31.67 13.39
CA LYS A 193 2.08 32.11 12.14
C LYS A 193 1.88 31.12 10.98
N PRO A 194 0.63 30.76 10.62
CA PRO A 194 0.36 29.64 9.72
C PRO A 194 0.83 29.90 8.29
N THR A 195 1.33 28.85 7.64
CA THR A 195 1.58 28.83 6.19
C THR A 195 0.39 28.19 5.47
N ALA A 196 -0.18 28.91 4.50
CA ALA A 196 -1.39 28.49 3.80
C ALA A 196 -1.23 27.09 3.16
N GLY A 197 -2.15 26.17 3.47
CA GLY A 197 -2.18 24.82 2.90
C GLY A 197 -1.14 23.85 3.45
N LEU A 198 -0.42 24.19 4.54
CA LEU A 198 0.69 23.38 5.05
C LEU A 198 0.47 22.80 6.46
N ALA A 199 -0.64 23.16 7.12
CA ALA A 199 -0.97 22.60 8.44
C ALA A 199 -1.10 21.07 8.37
N VAL A 200 -0.44 20.38 9.29
CA VAL A 200 -0.46 18.91 9.41
C VAL A 200 -0.60 18.48 10.86
N ASP A 201 -1.25 17.34 11.06
CA ASP A 201 -1.19 16.62 12.34
C ASP A 201 0.01 15.66 12.32
N PRO A 202 1.06 15.89 13.13
CA PRO A 202 2.17 14.96 13.23
C PRO A 202 1.68 13.59 13.73
N ALA A 203 2.28 12.51 13.21
CA ALA A 203 2.05 11.16 13.73
C ALA A 203 2.41 11.09 15.22
N TYR A 204 3.52 11.73 15.59
CA TYR A 204 4.01 11.87 16.96
C TYR A 204 4.81 13.17 17.10
N VAL A 205 4.90 13.65 18.33
CA VAL A 205 5.80 14.73 18.73
C VAL A 205 6.80 14.18 19.74
N GLU A 206 8.09 14.26 19.44
CA GLU A 206 9.16 13.84 20.36
C GLU A 206 9.87 15.04 20.95
N VAL A 207 10.11 15.00 22.26
CA VAL A 207 10.87 16.02 22.97
C VAL A 207 12.32 15.57 23.11
N HIS A 208 13.24 16.36 22.54
CA HIS A 208 14.69 16.20 22.57
C HIS A 208 15.24 15.02 21.73
N ASN A 209 16.56 14.86 21.77
CA ASN A 209 17.33 13.74 21.23
C ASN A 209 18.50 13.41 22.17
N GLU A 210 18.76 12.14 22.47
CA GLU A 210 19.96 11.62 23.16
C GLU A 210 20.46 12.43 24.39
N PRO A 211 19.58 12.83 25.34
CA PRO A 211 20.01 13.60 26.50
C PRO A 211 21.01 12.84 27.39
N ASP A 212 21.04 11.51 27.33
CA ASP A 212 22.00 10.65 28.02
C ASP A 212 23.36 10.51 27.30
N GLY A 213 23.46 11.00 26.06
CA GLY A 213 24.63 10.88 25.17
C GLY A 213 25.45 12.15 24.98
N GLY A 214 25.13 13.22 25.72
CA GLY A 214 25.82 14.51 25.61
C GLY A 214 25.17 15.52 24.66
N PHE A 215 23.99 15.19 24.10
CA PHE A 215 23.09 16.20 23.50
C PHE A 215 22.41 17.04 24.57
N TRP A 216 22.50 16.65 25.85
CA TRP A 216 22.16 17.49 26.99
C TRP A 216 23.36 17.58 27.94
N ARG A 217 23.64 18.79 28.43
CA ARG A 217 24.75 19.14 29.32
C ARG A 217 24.33 19.96 30.53
N GLY A 218 23.09 20.45 30.55
CA GLY A 218 22.49 21.02 31.75
C GLY A 218 22.27 19.99 32.85
N THR A 219 21.69 20.41 33.96
CA THR A 219 21.37 19.48 35.06
C THR A 219 20.23 18.54 34.69
N THR A 220 20.15 17.36 35.33
CA THR A 220 19.01 16.45 35.17
C THR A 220 17.69 17.09 35.59
N THR A 221 17.72 17.94 36.61
CA THR A 221 16.52 18.67 37.07
C THR A 221 16.03 19.64 36.00
N SER A 222 16.95 20.42 35.40
CA SER A 222 16.61 21.32 34.29
C SER A 222 16.04 20.56 33.09
N PHE A 223 16.60 19.39 32.74
CA PHE A 223 16.07 18.54 31.67
C PHE A 223 14.66 18.04 31.98
N ASN A 224 14.42 17.53 33.19
CA ASN A 224 13.11 17.01 33.59
C ASN A 224 12.04 18.10 33.56
N THR A 225 12.38 19.32 33.98
CA THR A 225 11.49 20.50 33.87
C THR A 225 11.19 20.80 32.40
N LEU A 226 12.23 20.91 31.56
CA LEU A 226 12.08 21.16 30.11
C LEU A 226 11.17 20.13 29.44
N PHE A 227 11.39 18.85 29.71
CA PHE A 227 10.63 17.75 29.14
C PHE A 227 9.15 17.83 29.56
N THR A 228 8.90 17.96 30.87
CA THR A 228 7.54 18.01 31.44
C THR A 228 6.76 19.21 30.92
N GLU A 229 7.38 20.39 30.91
CA GLU A 229 6.77 21.61 30.37
C GLU A 229 6.44 21.49 28.89
N THR A 230 7.35 20.92 28.08
CA THR A 230 7.12 20.76 26.64
C THR A 230 5.96 19.81 26.36
N VAL A 231 5.93 18.65 27.01
CA VAL A 231 4.82 17.68 26.91
C VAL A 231 3.48 18.34 27.24
N ASN A 232 3.40 19.03 28.37
CA ASN A 232 2.15 19.66 28.83
C ASN A 232 1.68 20.77 27.87
N ARG A 233 2.61 21.57 27.34
CA ARG A 233 2.28 22.68 26.43
C ARG A 233 1.85 22.20 25.05
N VAL A 234 2.50 21.16 24.52
CA VAL A 234 2.09 20.52 23.25
C VAL A 234 0.68 19.93 23.38
N LYS A 235 0.40 19.18 24.45
CA LYS A 235 -0.96 18.64 24.73
C LYS A 235 -1.99 19.76 24.85
N SER A 236 -1.66 20.83 25.56
CA SER A 236 -2.56 21.98 25.74
C SER A 236 -2.84 22.69 24.42
N ALA A 237 -1.82 22.90 23.58
CA ALA A 237 -1.95 23.51 22.26
C ALA A 237 -2.83 22.66 21.33
N ALA A 238 -2.60 21.34 21.31
CA ALA A 238 -3.41 20.41 20.51
C ALA A 238 -4.89 20.46 20.94
N SER A 239 -5.15 20.34 22.24
CA SER A 239 -6.50 20.37 22.79
C SER A 239 -7.21 21.70 22.53
N ALA A 240 -6.51 22.83 22.67
CA ALA A 240 -7.08 24.16 22.41
C ALA A 240 -7.51 24.35 20.95
N ALA A 241 -6.81 23.69 20.02
CA ALA A 241 -7.09 23.74 18.60
C ALA A 241 -8.00 22.59 18.11
N GLY A 242 -8.45 21.69 19.00
CA GLY A 242 -9.31 20.56 18.66
C GLY A 242 -8.60 19.39 17.97
N HIS A 243 -7.27 19.29 18.10
CA HIS A 243 -6.46 18.23 17.55
C HIS A 243 -6.13 17.15 18.59
N THR A 244 -5.84 15.95 18.12
CA THR A 244 -5.25 14.87 18.93
C THR A 244 -3.75 14.79 18.69
N VAL A 245 -2.95 14.63 19.75
CA VAL A 245 -1.50 14.48 19.65
C VAL A 245 -1.03 13.34 20.55
N LYS A 246 0.02 12.63 20.10
CA LYS A 246 0.84 11.77 20.96
C LYS A 246 2.20 12.42 21.13
N VAL A 247 2.55 12.79 22.35
CA VAL A 247 3.82 13.46 22.68
C VAL A 247 4.60 12.69 23.74
N GLY A 248 5.89 12.47 23.50
CA GLY A 248 6.75 11.62 24.33
C GLY A 248 8.23 11.85 24.04
N GLY A 249 9.08 10.91 24.45
CA GLY A 249 10.52 11.04 24.19
C GLY A 249 11.40 10.26 25.17
N PRO A 250 12.70 10.61 25.30
CA PRO A 250 13.43 11.67 24.59
C PRO A 250 14.46 11.19 23.55
N GLY A 251 14.34 9.94 23.10
CA GLY A 251 15.29 9.33 22.18
C GLY A 251 16.62 9.04 22.86
N PHE A 252 16.60 8.28 23.97
CA PHE A 252 17.84 7.92 24.66
C PHE A 252 18.77 7.10 23.76
N THR A 253 20.09 7.28 23.92
CA THR A 253 21.09 6.58 23.10
C THR A 253 21.00 5.05 23.20
N THR A 254 21.73 4.35 22.33
CA THR A 254 21.91 2.89 22.44
C THR A 254 22.55 2.47 23.77
N ASN A 255 23.21 3.37 24.51
CA ASN A 255 23.81 3.11 25.82
C ASN A 255 22.83 3.31 26.99
N LEU A 256 21.54 3.55 26.72
CA LEU A 256 20.47 3.75 27.70
C LEU A 256 20.59 2.82 28.92
N LEU A 257 20.76 1.52 28.72
CA LEU A 257 20.79 0.54 29.82
C LEU A 257 21.94 0.78 30.80
N ALA A 258 23.12 1.18 30.29
CA ALA A 258 24.27 1.54 31.12
C ALA A 258 24.05 2.92 31.77
N ASN A 259 23.62 3.90 30.97
CA ASN A 259 23.41 5.28 31.40
C ASN A 259 22.32 5.41 32.47
N ALA A 260 21.28 4.58 32.42
CA ALA A 260 20.21 4.56 33.42
C ALA A 260 20.69 4.12 34.81
N SER A 261 21.91 3.61 34.95
CA SER A 261 22.52 3.28 36.25
C SER A 261 23.48 4.36 36.77
N LEU A 262 23.75 5.41 35.98
CA LEU A 262 24.69 6.46 36.32
C LEU A 262 23.97 7.62 37.03
N SER A 263 24.38 7.91 38.27
CA SER A 263 23.87 9.06 39.02
C SER A 263 24.14 10.36 38.25
N GLY A 264 23.12 11.21 38.11
CA GLY A 264 23.23 12.48 37.39
C GLY A 264 23.15 12.36 35.87
N ASN A 265 22.92 11.16 35.31
CA ASN A 265 22.56 11.01 33.90
C ASN A 265 21.03 11.15 33.72
N PRO A 266 20.54 11.84 32.67
CA PRO A 266 19.10 12.00 32.42
C PRO A 266 18.29 10.70 32.31
N ALA A 267 18.91 9.56 31.97
CA ALA A 267 18.23 8.27 31.91
C ALA A 267 17.93 7.64 33.29
N ASN A 268 18.66 8.05 34.33
CA ASN A 268 18.55 7.46 35.66
C ASN A 268 17.26 7.92 36.36
N GLY A 269 16.28 7.01 36.46
CA GLY A 269 14.98 7.30 37.11
C GLY A 269 14.11 8.29 36.34
N PHE A 270 14.32 8.44 35.03
CA PHE A 270 13.66 9.42 34.18
C PHE A 270 12.14 9.45 34.34
N LEU A 271 11.45 8.31 34.11
CA LEU A 271 9.99 8.27 34.15
C LEU A 271 9.41 8.58 35.53
N THR A 272 10.13 8.23 36.60
CA THR A 272 9.76 8.64 37.96
C THR A 272 9.84 10.16 38.10
N ALA A 273 10.89 10.78 37.56
CA ALA A 273 11.14 12.20 37.69
C ALA A 273 10.19 13.09 36.87
N VAL A 274 9.77 12.63 35.69
CA VAL A 274 8.83 13.38 34.80
C VAL A 274 7.37 12.97 34.96
N ASN A 275 7.06 12.13 35.95
CA ASN A 275 5.77 11.43 36.11
C ASN A 275 5.44 10.52 34.91
N ALA A 276 5.46 9.20 35.12
CA ALA A 276 5.29 8.20 34.07
C ALA A 276 3.94 8.30 33.30
N SER A 277 2.92 8.96 33.85
CA SER A 277 1.64 9.23 33.17
C SER A 277 1.62 10.51 32.33
N GLY A 278 2.69 11.29 32.36
CA GLY A 278 2.86 12.53 31.59
C GLY A 278 3.02 12.28 30.08
N PRO A 279 4.07 11.57 29.64
CA PRO A 279 4.30 11.29 28.22
C PRO A 279 3.35 10.20 27.68
N ASP A 280 3.13 10.20 26.36
CA ASP A 280 2.33 9.20 25.65
C ASP A 280 3.16 8.02 25.11
N PHE A 281 4.50 8.17 25.06
CA PHE A 281 5.44 7.11 24.71
C PHE A 281 6.83 7.38 25.29
N PHE A 282 7.64 6.32 25.40
CA PHE A 282 9.07 6.38 25.71
C PHE A 282 9.88 6.02 24.47
N SER A 283 10.94 6.75 24.15
CA SER A 283 11.77 6.47 22.99
C SER A 283 13.25 6.26 23.30
N ALA A 284 13.86 5.36 22.52
CA ALA A 284 15.27 4.99 22.61
C ALA A 284 15.85 4.65 21.22
N HIS A 285 17.16 4.64 21.12
CA HIS A 285 17.91 4.35 19.91
C HIS A 285 18.57 2.99 19.99
N TYR A 286 18.73 2.31 18.86
CA TYR A 286 19.44 1.04 18.79
C TYR A 286 20.43 1.00 17.62
N TYR A 287 21.72 0.98 17.93
CA TYR A 287 22.76 0.77 16.94
C TYR A 287 23.52 -0.52 17.24
N GLY A 288 23.56 -1.41 16.26
CA GLY A 288 24.37 -2.62 16.35
C GLY A 288 25.88 -2.34 16.21
N SER A 289 26.66 -3.41 16.26
CA SER A 289 28.12 -3.43 16.03
C SER A 289 28.50 -3.88 14.61
N CYS A 290 27.85 -3.32 13.59
CA CYS A 290 28.14 -3.56 12.17
C CYS A 290 28.09 -5.06 11.80
N SER A 291 29.15 -5.61 11.21
CA SER A 291 29.24 -7.01 10.82
C SER A 291 29.12 -8.00 11.99
N LYS A 292 29.35 -7.55 13.23
CA LYS A 292 29.23 -8.38 14.45
C LYS A 292 27.82 -8.41 15.03
N SER A 293 26.93 -7.50 14.62
CA SER A 293 25.55 -7.45 15.12
C SER A 293 24.83 -8.74 14.82
N THR A 294 24.03 -9.25 15.75
CA THR A 294 23.08 -10.35 15.53
C THR A 294 21.65 -9.91 15.81
N LEU A 295 20.67 -10.63 15.27
CA LEU A 295 19.26 -10.41 15.63
C LEU A 295 19.00 -10.75 17.11
N SER A 296 19.79 -11.65 17.70
CA SER A 296 19.74 -11.94 19.14
C SER A 296 20.15 -10.74 19.99
N ASP A 297 21.16 -9.96 19.57
CA ASP A 297 21.55 -8.73 20.25
C ASP A 297 20.42 -7.70 20.21
N ALA A 298 19.78 -7.54 19.04
CA ALA A 298 18.65 -6.62 18.86
C ALA A 298 17.46 -7.03 19.74
N ALA A 299 17.04 -8.29 19.69
CA ALA A 299 15.93 -8.80 20.50
C ALA A 299 16.20 -8.62 22.01
N THR A 300 17.43 -8.92 22.44
CA THR A 300 17.86 -8.75 23.84
C THR A 300 17.80 -7.29 24.26
N TYR A 301 18.30 -6.38 23.42
CA TYR A 301 18.22 -4.95 23.70
C TYR A 301 16.77 -4.48 23.86
N LEU A 302 15.88 -4.82 22.92
CA LEU A 302 14.46 -4.42 22.97
C LEU A 302 13.76 -4.93 24.23
N ARG A 303 14.00 -6.18 24.64
CA ARG A 303 13.46 -6.74 25.89
C ARG A 303 14.01 -6.02 27.12
N ASN A 304 15.29 -5.67 27.13
CA ASN A 304 15.92 -4.99 28.25
C ASN A 304 15.44 -3.53 28.38
N VAL A 305 15.24 -2.82 27.26
CA VAL A 305 14.61 -1.50 27.27
C VAL A 305 13.20 -1.61 27.83
N ARG A 306 12.41 -2.58 27.37
CA ARG A 306 11.07 -2.82 27.93
C ARG A 306 11.11 -3.07 29.44
N ALA A 307 12.05 -3.89 29.92
CA ALA A 307 12.23 -4.16 31.34
C ALA A 307 12.62 -2.90 32.14
N LEU A 308 13.51 -2.07 31.60
CA LEU A 308 13.90 -0.79 32.21
C LEU A 308 12.71 0.17 32.31
N VAL A 309 11.95 0.35 31.23
CA VAL A 309 10.80 1.25 31.23
C VAL A 309 9.72 0.74 32.19
N ASN A 310 9.54 -0.58 32.31
CA ASN A 310 8.67 -1.18 33.33
C ASN A 310 9.16 -0.87 34.75
N SER A 311 10.45 -1.00 35.03
CA SER A 311 11.01 -0.77 36.37
C SER A 311 10.95 0.70 36.80
N GLN A 312 10.87 1.64 35.84
CA GLN A 312 10.63 3.06 36.10
C GLN A 312 9.13 3.45 36.09
N GLY A 313 8.22 2.47 36.10
CA GLY A 313 6.77 2.71 36.22
C GLY A 313 6.02 2.92 34.89
N GLY A 314 6.68 2.80 33.75
CA GLY A 314 6.09 2.99 32.41
C GLY A 314 5.54 1.72 31.77
N SER A 315 4.96 0.78 32.53
CA SER A 315 4.55 -0.53 32.00
C SER A 315 3.45 -0.47 30.95
N ALA A 316 2.58 0.54 31.00
CA ALA A 316 1.54 0.79 30.00
C ALA A 316 2.03 1.69 28.85
N LEU A 317 3.22 2.27 28.96
CA LEU A 317 3.73 3.25 28.02
C LEU A 317 4.31 2.55 26.77
N PRO A 318 3.84 2.86 25.55
CA PRO A 318 4.44 2.39 24.31
C PRO A 318 5.92 2.73 24.21
N LEU A 319 6.68 1.86 23.56
CA LEU A 319 8.05 2.12 23.15
C LEU A 319 8.09 2.66 21.72
N GLN A 320 9.08 3.49 21.43
CA GLN A 320 9.43 3.87 20.07
C GLN A 320 10.94 3.77 19.88
N ILE A 321 11.36 3.18 18.75
CA ILE A 321 12.78 3.05 18.42
C ILE A 321 13.13 4.12 17.39
N THR A 322 13.43 5.32 17.87
CA THR A 322 13.46 6.56 17.07
C THR A 322 14.73 6.75 16.26
N GLU A 323 15.74 5.92 16.50
CA GLU A 323 16.83 5.67 15.59
C GLU A 323 17.24 4.21 15.68
N TRP A 324 17.37 3.54 14.54
CA TRP A 324 18.03 2.24 14.52
C TRP A 324 18.79 1.95 13.23
N ASN A 325 19.89 1.21 13.35
CA ASN A 325 20.61 0.63 12.22
C ASN A 325 21.51 -0.52 12.70
N ILE A 326 22.01 -1.34 11.77
CA ILE A 326 22.96 -2.45 12.03
C ILE A 326 24.29 -1.98 12.65
N GLY A 327 24.62 -0.69 12.53
CA GLY A 327 25.67 -0.03 13.31
C GLY A 327 25.92 1.40 12.85
N LEU A 328 26.83 2.10 13.54
CA LEU A 328 27.17 3.51 13.30
C LEU A 328 28.19 3.67 12.16
N GLY A 329 28.00 4.66 11.29
CA GLY A 329 28.79 4.85 10.08
C GLY A 329 30.28 5.09 10.33
N GLN A 330 30.63 5.80 11.40
CA GLN A 330 32.03 6.03 11.79
C GLN A 330 32.76 4.71 12.12
N SER A 331 32.04 3.69 12.59
CA SER A 331 32.60 2.38 12.95
C SER A 331 32.50 1.37 11.80
N CYS A 332 31.45 1.43 10.97
CA CYS A 332 31.22 0.43 9.92
C CYS A 332 31.93 0.77 8.60
N GLY A 333 32.13 2.06 8.30
CA GLY A 333 32.52 2.54 6.98
C GLY A 333 31.34 2.52 5.98
N ASN A 334 31.33 3.46 5.02
CA ASN A 334 30.16 3.67 4.14
C ASN A 334 29.84 2.47 3.24
N ALA A 335 30.85 1.72 2.78
CA ALA A 335 30.66 0.58 1.89
C ALA A 335 29.83 -0.55 2.53
N PHE A 336 29.88 -0.68 3.87
CA PHE A 336 29.18 -1.71 4.61
C PHE A 336 27.65 -1.67 4.39
N TYR A 337 27.08 -0.48 4.23
CA TYR A 337 25.63 -0.32 4.04
C TYR A 337 25.12 -0.83 2.68
N GLY A 338 26.03 -1.06 1.73
CA GLY A 338 25.73 -1.72 0.46
C GLY A 338 25.77 -3.26 0.52
N GLU A 339 26.14 -3.85 1.66
CA GLU A 339 26.25 -5.31 1.79
C GLU A 339 24.88 -5.99 1.87
N GLN A 340 24.82 -7.20 1.31
CA GLN A 340 23.58 -8.00 1.22
C GLN A 340 22.93 -8.24 2.59
N ARG A 341 23.75 -8.42 3.63
CA ARG A 341 23.33 -8.67 5.01
C ARG A 341 22.49 -7.54 5.61
N THR A 342 22.65 -6.30 5.15
CA THR A 342 21.83 -5.19 5.63
C THR A 342 20.33 -5.38 5.32
N ARG A 343 20.00 -6.10 4.24
CA ARG A 343 18.63 -6.51 3.88
C ARG A 343 18.02 -7.44 4.92
N SER A 344 18.68 -8.56 5.21
CA SER A 344 18.18 -9.57 6.14
C SER A 344 18.12 -9.04 7.56
N TYR A 345 19.15 -8.32 8.01
CA TYR A 345 19.16 -7.74 9.35
C TYR A 345 18.05 -6.70 9.51
N GLY A 346 17.87 -5.80 8.52
CA GLY A 346 16.79 -4.81 8.53
C GLY A 346 15.40 -5.47 8.61
N SER A 347 15.15 -6.48 7.78
CA SER A 347 13.89 -7.24 7.79
C SER A 347 13.68 -7.99 9.11
N GLY A 348 14.75 -8.54 9.69
CA GLY A 348 14.73 -9.22 10.97
C GLY A 348 14.34 -8.26 12.09
N VAL A 349 14.99 -7.10 12.21
CA VAL A 349 14.67 -6.10 13.24
C VAL A 349 13.23 -5.59 13.11
N LEU A 350 12.76 -5.30 11.90
CA LEU A 350 11.35 -4.94 11.65
C LEU A 350 10.37 -6.04 12.11
N THR A 351 10.76 -7.30 11.96
CA THR A 351 9.99 -8.46 12.45
C THR A 351 9.99 -8.54 13.98
N LEU A 352 11.14 -8.36 14.63
CA LEU A 352 11.27 -8.37 16.10
C LEU A 352 10.39 -7.28 16.75
N MET A 353 10.30 -6.11 16.13
CA MET A 353 9.49 -4.99 16.65
C MET A 353 7.98 -5.28 16.64
N GLN A 354 7.53 -6.35 16.00
CA GLN A 354 6.13 -6.78 16.03
C GLN A 354 5.77 -7.58 17.29
N ASP A 355 6.72 -7.95 18.15
CA ASP A 355 6.39 -8.58 19.43
C ASP A 355 5.54 -7.65 20.31
N SER A 356 4.31 -8.08 20.59
CA SER A 356 3.38 -7.34 21.46
C SER A 356 3.90 -7.13 22.88
N ALA A 357 4.81 -7.99 23.37
CA ALA A 357 5.39 -7.86 24.70
C ALA A 357 6.31 -6.64 24.83
N GLN A 358 6.88 -6.14 23.72
CA GLN A 358 7.69 -4.92 23.74
C GLN A 358 6.85 -3.66 23.53
N ASN A 359 5.62 -3.77 23.03
CA ASN A 359 4.70 -2.65 22.77
C ASN A 359 5.36 -1.50 21.98
N ILE A 360 6.06 -1.84 20.88
CA ILE A 360 6.72 -0.87 20.01
C ILE A 360 5.70 -0.32 19.01
N GLU A 361 5.36 0.96 19.06
CA GLU A 361 4.34 1.58 18.20
C GLU A 361 4.90 2.27 16.96
N ALA A 362 6.18 2.67 16.98
CA ALA A 362 6.87 3.31 15.87
C ALA A 362 8.37 3.02 15.91
N ALA A 363 9.00 3.04 14.74
CA ALA A 363 10.45 2.95 14.62
C ALA A 363 10.95 3.74 13.41
N HIS A 364 12.16 4.28 13.50
CA HIS A 364 12.76 5.10 12.45
C HIS A 364 14.18 4.65 12.15
N PHE A 365 14.38 4.10 10.96
CA PHE A 365 15.71 3.70 10.49
C PHE A 365 16.59 4.94 10.30
N TYR A 366 17.81 4.92 10.81
CA TYR A 366 18.77 6.02 10.66
C TYR A 366 19.78 5.66 9.55
N ALA A 367 19.66 6.18 8.32
CA ALA A 367 18.66 7.15 7.86
C ALA A 367 18.06 6.77 6.51
N GLY A 368 17.02 7.49 6.08
CA GLY A 368 16.52 7.35 4.71
C GLY A 368 17.54 7.87 3.70
N VAL A 369 18.13 9.04 4.00
CA VAL A 369 19.20 9.74 3.26
C VAL A 369 19.99 10.64 4.20
N PRO A 370 21.18 11.14 3.84
CA PRO A 370 22.17 10.52 2.96
C PRO A 370 23.17 9.65 3.72
N ILE A 371 23.13 9.67 5.06
CA ILE A 371 24.10 8.99 5.93
C ILE A 371 23.53 7.64 6.35
N MET A 372 24.34 6.58 6.25
CA MET A 372 23.92 5.23 6.65
C MET A 372 22.61 4.81 5.95
N ALA A 373 22.47 5.23 4.70
CA ALA A 373 21.17 5.47 4.10
C ALA A 373 20.52 4.21 3.53
N LEU A 374 19.19 4.21 3.44
CA LEU A 374 18.47 3.35 2.49
C LEU A 374 18.80 3.74 1.05
N PHE A 375 18.92 5.04 0.78
CA PHE A 375 19.19 5.60 -0.54
C PHE A 375 20.41 6.53 -0.50
N ASP A 376 21.49 6.15 -1.18
CA ASP A 376 22.72 6.93 -1.25
C ASP A 376 22.83 7.62 -2.62
N LEU A 377 22.58 8.94 -2.64
CA LEU A 377 22.65 9.77 -3.85
C LEU A 377 23.95 10.57 -3.94
N VAL A 378 24.88 10.38 -2.98
CA VAL A 378 26.07 11.22 -2.82
C VAL A 378 27.37 10.48 -3.12
N SER A 379 27.47 9.18 -2.82
CA SER A 379 28.72 8.44 -2.97
C SER A 379 29.10 8.18 -4.43
N MET A 380 28.15 8.26 -5.37
CA MET A 380 28.39 8.04 -6.78
C MET A 380 27.77 9.16 -7.63
N SER A 381 28.62 9.93 -8.31
CA SER A 381 28.18 11.07 -9.13
C SER A 381 27.14 10.66 -10.18
N GLY A 382 26.03 11.39 -10.21
CA GLY A 382 24.93 11.18 -11.16
C GLY A 382 24.11 9.90 -10.93
N LYS A 383 24.26 9.23 -9.78
CA LYS A 383 23.57 7.97 -9.47
C LYS A 383 22.92 7.98 -8.09
N ALA A 384 21.73 7.40 -7.99
CA ALA A 384 21.13 6.96 -6.75
C ALA A 384 21.44 5.48 -6.54
N LEU A 385 22.10 5.16 -5.44
CA LEU A 385 22.38 3.80 -4.99
C LEU A 385 21.26 3.37 -4.04
N ILE A 386 20.59 2.28 -4.38
CA ILE A 386 19.51 1.70 -3.60
C ILE A 386 20.10 0.54 -2.80
N ASN A 387 20.32 0.78 -1.51
CA ASN A 387 21.01 -0.18 -0.65
C ASN A 387 20.10 -1.38 -0.33
N PRO A 388 20.66 -2.59 -0.07
CA PRO A 388 19.86 -3.79 0.16
C PRO A 388 18.84 -3.67 1.30
N SER A 389 19.11 -2.86 2.33
CA SER A 389 18.17 -2.56 3.43
C SER A 389 16.85 -1.93 2.96
N SER A 390 16.81 -1.21 1.83
CA SER A 390 15.57 -0.68 1.25
C SER A 390 14.58 -1.79 0.87
N TRP A 391 15.07 -2.95 0.45
CA TRP A 391 14.22 -4.09 0.10
C TRP A 391 13.57 -4.76 1.32
N ALA A 392 14.10 -4.54 2.54
CA ALA A 392 13.41 -4.90 3.77
C ALA A 392 12.15 -4.03 3.96
N PHE A 393 12.25 -2.71 3.73
CA PHE A 393 11.12 -1.79 3.79
C PHE A 393 10.06 -2.12 2.73
N TRP A 394 10.49 -2.40 1.49
CA TRP A 394 9.59 -2.86 0.43
C TRP A 394 8.83 -4.13 0.83
N ALA A 395 9.52 -5.13 1.41
CA ALA A 395 8.91 -6.39 1.80
C ALA A 395 7.87 -6.19 2.91
N HIS A 396 8.23 -5.43 3.96
CA HIS A 396 7.35 -5.18 5.10
C HIS A 396 6.21 -4.21 4.78
N THR A 397 6.36 -3.30 3.81
CA THR A 397 5.27 -2.43 3.34
C THR A 397 4.06 -3.22 2.85
N LYS A 398 4.27 -4.43 2.31
CA LYS A 398 3.18 -5.32 1.88
C LYS A 398 2.30 -5.86 3.02
N LEU A 399 2.75 -5.71 4.27
CA LEU A 399 2.01 -6.06 5.49
C LEU A 399 1.36 -4.83 6.15
N ARG A 400 1.57 -3.62 5.62
CA ARG A 400 1.05 -2.39 6.23
C ARG A 400 -0.47 -2.44 6.33
N GLY A 401 -0.98 -2.14 7.53
CA GLY A 401 -2.42 -2.13 7.82
C GLY A 401 -3.08 -3.51 7.83
N ALA A 402 -2.31 -4.59 7.62
CA ALA A 402 -2.83 -5.94 7.67
C ALA A 402 -3.18 -6.35 9.11
N THR A 403 -4.15 -7.24 9.24
CA THR A 403 -4.38 -7.96 10.50
C THR A 403 -3.27 -8.98 10.67
N ALA A 404 -2.50 -8.90 11.75
CA ALA A 404 -1.41 -9.82 12.05
C ALA A 404 -1.95 -11.25 12.22
N LEU A 405 -1.27 -12.23 11.63
CA LEU A 405 -1.58 -13.65 11.75
C LEU A 405 -0.55 -14.35 12.63
N SER A 406 -0.96 -15.45 13.29
CA SER A 406 -0.01 -16.31 14.01
C SER A 406 0.96 -16.96 13.04
N ALA A 407 2.21 -16.47 13.04
CA ALA A 407 3.34 -17.09 12.35
C ALA A 407 4.28 -17.78 13.36
N LYS A 408 4.70 -19.00 13.07
CA LYS A 408 5.63 -19.78 13.89
C LYS A 408 6.75 -20.37 13.05
N VAL A 409 7.95 -20.42 13.61
CA VAL A 409 9.11 -21.09 13.00
C VAL A 409 9.38 -22.34 13.82
N CYS A 410 9.28 -23.50 13.16
CA CYS A 410 9.40 -24.81 13.76
C CYS A 410 10.65 -25.53 13.25
N THR A 411 11.45 -26.07 14.16
CA THR A 411 12.64 -26.87 13.84
C THR A 411 12.27 -28.33 13.58
N SER A 412 13.18 -29.10 12.97
CA SER A 412 13.01 -30.54 12.74
C SER A 412 12.81 -31.34 14.03
N SER A 413 13.28 -30.82 15.17
CA SER A 413 13.03 -31.37 16.51
C SER A 413 11.60 -31.15 17.04
N GLY A 414 10.73 -30.46 16.28
CA GLY A 414 9.33 -30.20 16.63
C GLY A 414 9.09 -29.02 17.58
N SER A 415 10.14 -28.29 17.97
CA SER A 415 10.00 -27.05 18.74
C SER A 415 9.59 -25.90 17.83
N CYS A 416 8.56 -25.14 18.23
CA CYS A 416 8.08 -23.98 17.49
C CYS A 416 8.18 -22.72 18.36
N VAL A 417 8.69 -21.64 17.77
CA VAL A 417 8.70 -20.30 18.37
C VAL A 417 7.89 -19.35 17.51
N ALA A 418 7.34 -18.29 18.12
CA ALA A 418 6.68 -17.24 17.35
C ALA A 418 7.67 -16.62 16.35
N GLY A 419 7.22 -16.30 15.14
CA GLY A 419 8.11 -15.84 14.08
C GLY A 419 8.85 -14.52 14.40
N TYR A 420 8.23 -13.64 15.19
CA TYR A 420 8.85 -12.42 15.74
C TYR A 420 9.79 -12.68 16.93
N ALA A 421 9.83 -13.89 17.47
CA ALA A 421 10.70 -14.32 18.58
C ALA A 421 11.62 -15.47 18.14
N ALA A 422 11.89 -15.57 16.83
CA ALA A 422 12.68 -16.61 16.20
C ALA A 422 14.13 -16.15 15.92
N GLU A 423 14.65 -15.16 16.65
CA GLU A 423 15.98 -14.58 16.43
C GLU A 423 17.14 -15.57 16.57
N SER A 424 16.91 -16.71 17.23
CA SER A 424 17.87 -17.81 17.37
C SER A 424 17.58 -19.00 16.44
N ALA A 425 16.50 -18.93 15.64
CA ALA A 425 16.14 -19.95 14.68
C ALA A 425 16.81 -19.66 13.31
N PRO A 426 16.83 -20.63 12.38
CA PRO A 426 17.39 -20.40 11.05
C PRO A 426 16.64 -19.36 10.22
N LEU A 427 15.38 -19.06 10.57
CA LEU A 427 14.49 -18.14 9.87
C LEU A 427 13.69 -17.29 10.86
N LEU A 428 13.32 -16.08 10.44
CA LEU A 428 12.26 -15.28 11.06
C LEU A 428 11.08 -15.15 10.10
N ALA A 429 9.87 -15.01 10.65
CA ALA A 429 8.67 -14.88 9.85
C ALA A 429 7.68 -13.88 10.46
N LEU A 430 7.03 -13.12 9.59
CA LEU A 430 5.92 -12.24 9.95
C LEU A 430 4.80 -12.44 8.93
N ALA A 431 3.56 -12.58 9.40
CA ALA A 431 2.42 -12.81 8.53
C ALA A 431 1.27 -11.85 8.83
N GLY A 432 0.54 -11.46 7.80
CA GLY A 432 -0.63 -10.60 7.93
C GLY A 432 -1.66 -10.88 6.84
N GLN A 433 -2.89 -10.48 7.10
CA GLN A 433 -4.02 -10.62 6.20
C GLN A 433 -4.65 -9.26 5.87
N SER A 434 -4.88 -9.03 4.59
CA SER A 434 -5.62 -7.87 4.06
C SER A 434 -6.72 -8.38 3.12
N GLY A 435 -7.98 -8.30 3.57
CA GLY A 435 -9.08 -8.95 2.86
C GLY A 435 -8.89 -10.47 2.79
N SER A 436 -8.97 -11.04 1.58
CA SER A 436 -8.74 -12.47 1.33
C SER A 436 -7.28 -12.84 1.07
N LYS A 437 -6.38 -11.86 0.99
CA LYS A 437 -4.95 -12.05 0.71
C LYS A 437 -4.17 -12.20 2.02
N GLN A 438 -3.40 -13.27 2.13
CA GLN A 438 -2.37 -13.44 3.15
C GLN A 438 -1.01 -13.04 2.57
N THR A 439 -0.21 -12.35 3.36
CA THR A 439 1.17 -12.00 3.03
C THR A 439 2.06 -12.55 4.13
N VAL A 440 3.16 -13.20 3.76
CA VAL A 440 4.16 -13.72 4.69
C VAL A 440 5.53 -13.20 4.27
N VAL A 441 6.23 -12.52 5.17
CA VAL A 441 7.62 -12.10 5.00
C VAL A 441 8.50 -13.09 5.74
N ILE A 442 9.44 -13.73 5.04
CA ILE A 442 10.40 -14.68 5.60
C ILE A 442 11.80 -14.11 5.45
N THR A 443 12.58 -14.15 6.52
CA THR A 443 13.94 -13.60 6.60
C THR A 443 14.94 -14.68 6.97
N ASN A 444 16.05 -14.74 6.22
CA ASN A 444 17.23 -15.56 6.54
C ASN A 444 18.42 -14.62 6.78
N ASP A 445 18.80 -14.40 8.05
CA ASP A 445 20.00 -13.61 8.39
C ASP A 445 21.28 -14.46 8.50
N SER A 446 21.22 -15.74 8.13
CA SER A 446 22.40 -16.62 8.16
C SER A 446 23.24 -16.51 6.88
N ALA A 447 24.50 -16.94 6.99
CA ALA A 447 25.44 -17.04 5.87
C ALA A 447 25.15 -18.25 4.95
N SER A 448 24.09 -19.02 5.19
CA SER A 448 23.75 -20.24 4.48
C SER A 448 22.38 -20.12 3.82
N THR A 449 22.15 -20.83 2.71
CA THR A 449 20.79 -21.01 2.19
C THR A 449 19.98 -21.84 3.16
N ALA A 450 18.75 -21.38 3.46
CA ALA A 450 17.80 -22.11 4.28
C ALA A 450 16.72 -22.74 3.39
N ASN A 451 16.52 -24.05 3.52
CA ASN A 451 15.38 -24.75 2.93
C ASN A 451 14.25 -24.80 3.94
N TYR A 452 13.04 -24.44 3.51
CA TYR A 452 11.89 -24.40 4.40
C TYR A 452 10.58 -24.80 3.71
N THR A 453 9.64 -25.27 4.52
CA THR A 453 8.26 -25.48 4.10
C THR A 453 7.39 -24.39 4.72
N LEU A 454 6.75 -23.57 3.91
CA LEU A 454 5.66 -22.71 4.33
C LEU A 454 4.39 -23.56 4.43
N ARG A 455 3.81 -23.66 5.62
CA ARG A 455 2.53 -24.32 5.87
C ARG A 455 1.49 -23.29 6.27
N LEU A 456 0.48 -23.11 5.42
CA LEU A 456 -0.69 -22.29 5.71
C LEU A 456 -1.80 -23.19 6.25
N LYS A 457 -2.44 -22.76 7.34
CA LYS A 457 -3.50 -23.49 8.05
C LYS A 457 -4.72 -22.61 8.19
N GLY A 458 -5.89 -23.22 8.41
CA GLY A 458 -7.14 -22.50 8.55
C GLY A 458 -7.75 -22.07 7.21
N LEU A 459 -7.32 -22.71 6.11
CA LEU A 459 -7.83 -22.45 4.77
C LEU A 459 -9.16 -23.17 4.57
N THR A 460 -10.13 -22.45 3.99
CA THR A 460 -11.48 -22.96 3.73
C THR A 460 -11.71 -23.37 2.27
N SER A 461 -10.86 -22.92 1.34
CA SER A 461 -10.92 -23.30 -0.06
C SER A 461 -10.26 -24.66 -0.32
N SER A 462 -10.57 -25.32 -1.44
CA SER A 462 -9.89 -26.56 -1.84
C SER A 462 -8.54 -26.33 -2.53
N SER A 463 -8.29 -25.09 -2.98
CA SER A 463 -7.00 -24.68 -3.52
C SER A 463 -6.71 -23.21 -3.24
N VAL A 464 -5.42 -22.87 -3.25
CA VAL A 464 -4.93 -21.48 -3.12
C VAL A 464 -3.89 -21.17 -4.18
N ARG A 465 -3.80 -19.90 -4.58
CA ARG A 465 -2.75 -19.39 -5.46
C ARG A 465 -1.70 -18.72 -4.60
N ALA A 466 -0.42 -19.05 -4.83
CA ALA A 466 0.69 -18.42 -4.13
C ALA A 466 1.63 -17.73 -5.13
N VAL A 467 2.12 -16.55 -4.74
CA VAL A 467 3.14 -15.81 -5.48
C VAL A 467 4.31 -15.57 -4.54
N VAL A 468 5.47 -16.09 -4.91
CA VAL A 468 6.73 -15.88 -4.19
C VAL A 468 7.48 -14.75 -4.87
N LEU A 469 7.82 -13.72 -4.11
CA LEU A 469 8.53 -12.54 -4.55
C LEU A 469 9.92 -12.52 -3.90
N SER A 470 10.95 -12.38 -4.73
CA SER A 470 12.36 -12.32 -4.29
C SER A 470 13.00 -11.01 -4.79
N PRO A 471 13.33 -10.07 -3.89
CA PRO A 471 14.02 -8.83 -4.25
C PRO A 471 15.38 -9.10 -4.91
N PRO A 472 15.86 -8.18 -5.76
CA PRO A 472 17.18 -8.30 -6.36
C PRO A 472 18.29 -8.26 -5.29
N ASP A 473 19.41 -8.90 -5.61
CA ASP A 473 20.61 -8.91 -4.78
C ASP A 473 21.53 -7.73 -5.10
N GLY A 474 22.28 -7.28 -4.09
CA GLY A 474 23.23 -6.18 -4.19
C GLY A 474 22.60 -4.80 -4.34
N VAL A 475 23.47 -3.79 -4.42
CA VAL A 475 23.09 -2.38 -4.61
C VAL A 475 22.55 -2.17 -6.02
N GLN A 476 21.35 -1.59 -6.11
CA GLN A 476 20.76 -1.20 -7.40
C GLN A 476 21.11 0.25 -7.72
N GLN A 477 21.18 0.61 -9.00
CA GLN A 477 21.60 1.94 -9.42
C GLN A 477 20.57 2.58 -10.34
N LEU A 478 20.19 3.81 -10.02
CA LEU A 478 19.34 4.64 -10.87
C LEU A 478 20.09 5.90 -11.29
N ALA A 479 19.86 6.38 -12.51
CA ALA A 479 20.42 7.65 -12.95
C ALA A 479 19.71 8.82 -12.25
N LEU A 480 20.47 9.83 -11.86
CA LEU A 480 19.95 11.11 -11.37
C LEU A 480 19.89 12.12 -12.52
N ALA A 481 18.82 12.91 -12.56
CA ALA A 481 18.67 14.02 -13.49
C ALA A 481 18.06 15.24 -12.77
N GLY A 482 18.26 16.43 -13.35
CA GLY A 482 17.68 17.68 -12.85
C GLY A 482 18.46 18.35 -11.71
N THR A 483 17.87 19.42 -11.19
CA THR A 483 18.36 20.15 -10.01
C THR A 483 17.14 20.60 -9.19
N PRO A 484 16.83 19.94 -8.06
CA PRO A 484 17.62 18.89 -7.40
C PRO A 484 17.75 17.61 -8.25
N GLY A 485 18.88 16.92 -8.12
CA GLY A 485 19.12 15.63 -8.75
C GLY A 485 18.19 14.57 -8.17
N ALA A 486 17.34 13.98 -9.01
CA ALA A 486 16.34 12.99 -8.60
C ALA A 486 16.32 11.80 -9.57
N PRO A 487 15.97 10.59 -9.10
CA PRO A 487 15.75 9.45 -10.00
C PRO A 487 14.44 9.63 -10.77
N ASP A 488 14.44 9.23 -12.03
CA ASP A 488 13.23 9.26 -12.86
C ASP A 488 12.15 8.30 -12.30
N PRO A 489 10.89 8.75 -12.10
CA PRO A 489 9.83 7.89 -11.57
C PRO A 489 9.58 6.62 -12.38
N SER A 490 9.74 6.65 -13.72
CA SER A 490 9.54 5.44 -14.54
C SER A 490 10.66 4.42 -14.33
N ALA A 491 11.91 4.89 -14.14
CA ALA A 491 13.04 4.04 -13.76
C ALA A 491 12.86 3.43 -12.36
N VAL A 492 12.30 4.17 -11.41
CA VAL A 492 11.94 3.64 -10.08
C VAL A 492 10.88 2.53 -10.20
N GLN A 493 9.85 2.73 -11.02
CA GLN A 493 8.83 1.70 -11.25
C GLN A 493 9.40 0.46 -11.96
N ALA A 494 10.28 0.66 -12.95
CA ALA A 494 10.97 -0.45 -13.61
C ALA A 494 11.84 -1.24 -12.62
N LEU A 495 12.48 -0.57 -11.66
CA LEU A 495 13.23 -1.23 -10.59
C LEU A 495 12.31 -2.09 -9.70
N LEU A 496 11.15 -1.57 -9.28
CA LEU A 496 10.17 -2.35 -8.52
C LEU A 496 9.64 -3.55 -9.32
N GLY A 497 9.49 -3.40 -10.64
CA GLY A 497 9.11 -4.48 -11.56
C GLY A 497 10.22 -5.52 -11.79
N SER A 498 11.46 -5.27 -11.35
CA SER A 498 12.57 -6.23 -11.49
C SER A 498 12.59 -7.30 -10.40
N VAL A 499 11.72 -7.20 -9.39
CA VAL A 499 11.55 -8.21 -8.34
C VAL A 499 11.14 -9.54 -8.99
N SER A 500 11.92 -10.59 -8.72
CA SER A 500 11.65 -11.91 -9.27
C SER A 500 10.35 -12.46 -8.70
N GLN A 501 9.52 -13.02 -9.59
CA GLN A 501 8.22 -13.58 -9.25
C GLN A 501 8.12 -15.04 -9.69
N GLN A 502 7.76 -15.90 -8.74
CA GLN A 502 7.40 -17.29 -9.00
C GLN A 502 5.94 -17.52 -8.60
N THR A 503 5.12 -17.99 -9.53
CA THR A 503 3.68 -18.18 -9.31
C THR A 503 3.32 -19.67 -9.25
N TYR A 504 2.52 -20.02 -8.26
CA TYR A 504 1.91 -21.33 -8.07
C TYR A 504 0.40 -21.15 -8.22
N GLU A 505 -0.13 -21.44 -9.41
CA GLU A 505 -1.51 -21.11 -9.77
C GLU A 505 -2.56 -21.91 -8.98
N SER A 506 -2.19 -23.11 -8.50
CA SER A 506 -3.06 -23.93 -7.66
C SER A 506 -2.24 -24.84 -6.75
N LEU A 507 -2.24 -24.53 -5.46
CA LEU A 507 -1.77 -25.39 -4.38
C LEU A 507 -2.98 -26.08 -3.76
N ALA A 508 -2.95 -27.41 -3.73
CA ALA A 508 -4.04 -28.19 -3.15
C ALA A 508 -4.14 -27.93 -1.64
N VAL A 509 -5.36 -27.73 -1.15
CA VAL A 509 -5.66 -27.63 0.27
C VAL A 509 -6.17 -28.99 0.75
N SER A 510 -5.45 -29.60 1.68
CA SER A 510 -5.83 -30.87 2.32
C SER A 510 -5.93 -30.68 3.82
N GLY A 511 -7.05 -31.09 4.43
CA GLY A 511 -7.28 -30.90 5.86
C GLY A 511 -7.25 -29.43 6.31
N GLY A 512 -7.63 -28.50 5.42
CA GLY A 512 -7.57 -27.05 5.67
C GLY A 512 -6.15 -26.47 5.65
N GLN A 513 -5.18 -27.18 5.03
CA GLN A 513 -3.78 -26.76 4.96
C GLN A 513 -3.24 -26.81 3.54
N ALA A 514 -2.37 -25.86 3.20
CA ALA A 514 -1.55 -25.86 1.99
C ALA A 514 -0.08 -25.75 2.37
N GLU A 515 0.78 -26.50 1.68
CA GLU A 515 2.22 -26.48 1.91
C GLU A 515 2.97 -26.08 0.64
N LEU A 516 4.05 -25.33 0.83
CA LEU A 516 4.95 -24.91 -0.23
C LEU A 516 6.39 -25.00 0.26
N THR A 517 7.21 -25.84 -0.39
CA THR A 517 8.64 -25.97 -0.08
C THR A 517 9.46 -25.03 -0.95
N LEU A 518 10.28 -24.21 -0.29
CA LEU A 518 11.07 -23.14 -0.90
C LEU A 518 12.51 -23.15 -0.36
N SER A 519 13.39 -22.44 -1.05
CA SER A 519 14.73 -22.12 -0.58
C SER A 519 14.91 -20.61 -0.50
N LEU A 520 15.52 -20.14 0.59
CA LEU A 520 15.84 -18.74 0.82
C LEU A 520 17.36 -18.59 0.90
N PRO A 521 18.01 -17.90 -0.05
CA PRO A 521 19.45 -17.68 -0.02
C PRO A 521 19.95 -17.02 1.27
N ALA A 522 21.26 -17.13 1.50
CA ALA A 522 21.94 -16.44 2.60
C ALA A 522 21.63 -14.93 2.56
N TYR A 523 21.37 -14.33 3.71
CA TYR A 523 20.99 -12.92 3.83
C TYR A 523 19.78 -12.52 2.95
N GLY A 524 18.88 -13.48 2.75
CA GLY A 524 17.70 -13.39 1.91
C GLY A 524 16.48 -12.84 2.64
N VAL A 525 15.60 -12.19 1.88
CA VAL A 525 14.21 -11.89 2.27
C VAL A 525 13.31 -12.39 1.14
N GLN A 526 12.23 -13.09 1.49
CA GLN A 526 11.19 -13.53 0.56
C GLN A 526 9.83 -13.07 1.05
N VAL A 527 8.96 -12.72 0.11
CA VAL A 527 7.55 -12.45 0.39
C VAL A 527 6.70 -13.48 -0.31
N VAL A 528 5.81 -14.14 0.42
CA VAL A 528 4.84 -15.06 -0.14
C VAL A 528 3.45 -14.46 0.01
N GLU A 529 2.83 -14.15 -1.12
CA GLU A 529 1.46 -13.66 -1.17
C GLU A 529 0.54 -14.81 -1.57
N VAL A 530 -0.42 -15.15 -0.70
CA VAL A 530 -1.39 -16.21 -0.94
C VAL A 530 -2.78 -15.62 -1.05
N THR A 531 -3.49 -16.05 -2.07
CA THR A 531 -4.88 -15.68 -2.33
C THR A 531 -5.69 -16.94 -2.49
N VAL A 532 -6.90 -16.96 -1.94
CA VAL A 532 -7.85 -18.03 -2.21
C VAL A 532 -8.03 -18.15 -3.73
N THR A 533 -7.76 -19.33 -4.29
CA THR A 533 -8.25 -19.65 -5.61
C THR A 533 -9.72 -19.86 -5.40
N ALA A 534 -10.54 -18.87 -5.78
CA ALA A 534 -11.96 -19.15 -5.89
C ALA A 534 -12.06 -20.37 -6.82
N ASN A 535 -12.63 -21.47 -6.33
CA ASN A 535 -13.27 -22.39 -7.25
C ASN A 535 -14.40 -21.57 -7.86
N ALA A 536 -14.10 -20.81 -8.91
CA ALA A 536 -15.14 -20.28 -9.74
C ALA A 536 -15.78 -21.51 -10.35
N THR A 537 -16.89 -21.97 -9.76
CA THR A 537 -17.88 -22.72 -10.51
C THR A 537 -18.14 -21.87 -11.74
N SER A 538 -17.66 -22.34 -12.88
CA SER A 538 -17.89 -21.66 -14.14
C SER A 538 -19.30 -22.03 -14.58
N TYR A 539 -20.12 -21.02 -14.80
CA TYR A 539 -21.47 -21.20 -15.32
C TYR A 539 -21.49 -20.90 -16.81
N THR A 540 -22.50 -21.43 -17.49
CA THR A 540 -22.85 -21.01 -18.84
C THR A 540 -23.84 -19.87 -18.71
N VAL A 541 -23.50 -18.71 -19.27
CA VAL A 541 -24.40 -17.56 -19.43
C VAL A 541 -24.95 -17.61 -20.86
N PRO A 542 -26.21 -18.05 -21.06
CA PRO A 542 -26.80 -18.16 -22.39
C PRO A 542 -27.41 -16.84 -22.84
N GLY A 543 -27.18 -16.49 -24.11
CA GLY A 543 -27.89 -15.45 -24.82
C GLY A 543 -29.20 -15.91 -25.42
N THR A 544 -29.88 -14.99 -26.08
CA THR A 544 -31.19 -15.16 -26.69
C THR A 544 -31.06 -15.35 -28.21
N LEU A 545 -32.17 -15.20 -28.94
CA LEU A 545 -32.17 -15.14 -30.41
C LEU A 545 -32.18 -13.69 -30.94
N GLY A 546 -32.10 -12.70 -30.04
CA GLY A 546 -32.03 -11.29 -30.37
C GLY A 546 -30.72 -10.67 -29.88
N ASN A 547 -30.51 -9.39 -30.19
CA ASN A 547 -29.29 -8.69 -29.84
C ASN A 547 -29.17 -8.52 -28.31
N ASP A 548 -28.13 -9.11 -27.74
CA ASP A 548 -27.84 -9.10 -26.32
C ASP A 548 -26.59 -8.28 -25.97
N VAL A 549 -26.53 -7.84 -24.71
CA VAL A 549 -25.38 -7.13 -24.16
C VAL A 549 -24.88 -7.89 -22.94
N PHE A 550 -23.66 -8.40 -23.03
CA PHE A 550 -23.00 -9.14 -21.95
C PHE A 550 -21.96 -8.27 -21.28
N VAL A 551 -22.02 -8.22 -19.94
CA VAL A 551 -20.93 -7.69 -19.11
C VAL A 551 -20.24 -8.88 -18.46
N LEU A 552 -18.93 -9.00 -18.65
CA LEU A 552 -18.17 -10.10 -18.05
C LEU A 552 -17.93 -9.84 -16.56
N THR A 553 -18.19 -10.86 -15.73
CA THR A 553 -18.22 -10.76 -14.26
C THR A 553 -17.39 -11.84 -13.56
N ALA A 554 -17.39 -13.05 -14.12
CA ALA A 554 -16.73 -14.21 -13.53
C ALA A 554 -16.04 -15.07 -14.60
N GLY A 555 -15.43 -16.18 -14.19
CA GLY A 555 -14.84 -17.18 -15.08
C GLY A 555 -15.86 -18.03 -15.85
N ASN A 556 -16.94 -17.41 -16.34
CA ASN A 556 -18.07 -18.06 -17.00
C ASN A 556 -17.82 -18.27 -18.50
N PHE A 557 -18.68 -19.08 -19.11
CA PHE A 557 -18.80 -19.23 -20.56
C PHE A 557 -19.98 -18.40 -21.05
N TYR A 558 -19.71 -17.37 -21.85
CA TYR A 558 -20.70 -16.48 -22.41
C TYR A 558 -20.99 -16.90 -23.85
N TYR A 559 -22.24 -17.30 -24.10
CA TYR A 559 -22.72 -17.73 -25.42
C TYR A 559 -23.74 -16.71 -25.93
N GLY A 560 -23.51 -16.08 -27.09
CA GLY A 560 -24.42 -15.05 -27.63
C GLY A 560 -25.77 -15.58 -28.08
N GLY A 561 -25.83 -16.85 -28.50
CA GLY A 561 -27.04 -17.39 -29.09
C GLY A 561 -27.12 -16.94 -30.55
N GLY A 562 -28.14 -16.18 -30.91
CA GLY A 562 -28.24 -15.54 -32.22
C GLY A 562 -28.66 -14.08 -32.10
N GLY A 563 -28.41 -13.28 -33.12
CA GLY A 563 -28.54 -11.82 -33.04
C GLY A 563 -27.18 -11.16 -33.20
N ASN A 564 -27.13 -9.83 -33.09
CA ASN A 564 -25.86 -9.09 -33.09
C ASN A 564 -25.53 -8.69 -31.66
N ASP A 565 -24.60 -9.41 -31.04
CA ASP A 565 -24.34 -9.32 -29.61
C ASP A 565 -23.14 -8.44 -29.27
N THR A 566 -23.18 -7.79 -28.11
CA THR A 566 -22.09 -6.93 -27.62
C THR A 566 -21.53 -7.46 -26.30
N TYR A 567 -20.21 -7.65 -26.23
CA TYR A 567 -19.49 -8.12 -25.05
C TYR A 567 -18.60 -7.02 -24.48
N ILE A 568 -18.86 -6.61 -23.24
CA ILE A 568 -18.11 -5.57 -22.55
C ILE A 568 -17.11 -6.22 -21.60
N ILE A 569 -15.83 -5.96 -21.84
CA ILE A 569 -14.71 -6.40 -21.02
C ILE A 569 -14.26 -5.24 -20.15
N SER A 570 -14.30 -5.41 -18.82
CA SER A 570 -13.83 -4.42 -17.86
C SER A 570 -13.18 -5.09 -16.65
N PRO A 571 -12.02 -4.59 -16.16
CA PRO A 571 -11.43 -5.06 -14.91
C PRO A 571 -12.25 -4.64 -13.67
N ASN A 572 -13.21 -3.74 -13.83
CA ASN A 572 -14.09 -3.28 -12.74
C ASN A 572 -15.23 -4.27 -12.47
N THR A 573 -15.61 -5.08 -13.48
CA THR A 573 -16.67 -6.08 -13.35
C THR A 573 -16.11 -7.50 -13.33
N LEU A 574 -15.05 -7.78 -14.11
CA LEU A 574 -14.42 -9.09 -14.15
C LEU A 574 -13.19 -9.13 -13.22
N GLY A 575 -13.37 -9.59 -11.98
CA GLY A 575 -12.33 -9.62 -10.94
C GLY A 575 -11.80 -11.02 -10.59
N GLY A 576 -10.58 -11.09 -10.05
CA GLY A 576 -9.97 -12.31 -9.54
C GLY A 576 -9.19 -13.14 -10.56
N SER A 577 -8.60 -14.25 -10.11
CA SER A 577 -7.80 -15.15 -10.96
C SER A 577 -8.69 -16.11 -11.76
N VAL A 578 -9.60 -15.55 -12.56
CA VAL A 578 -10.59 -16.30 -13.35
C VAL A 578 -10.24 -16.28 -14.83
N THR A 579 -10.86 -17.17 -15.61
CA THR A 579 -10.80 -17.15 -17.08
C THR A 579 -12.21 -17.18 -17.65
N ALA A 580 -12.70 -16.03 -18.11
CA ALA A 580 -13.95 -15.92 -18.84
C ALA A 580 -13.76 -16.38 -20.29
N LYS A 581 -14.77 -17.00 -20.89
CA LYS A 581 -14.75 -17.42 -22.29
C LYS A 581 -15.93 -16.86 -23.04
N ILE A 582 -15.68 -16.21 -24.17
CA ILE A 582 -16.70 -15.72 -25.09
C ILE A 582 -16.74 -16.68 -26.29
N ILE A 583 -17.92 -17.21 -26.58
CA ILE A 583 -18.17 -18.17 -27.66
C ILE A 583 -19.43 -17.74 -28.39
N ASP A 584 -19.25 -17.09 -29.53
CA ASP A 584 -20.39 -16.66 -30.33
C ASP A 584 -20.01 -16.65 -31.81
N THR A 585 -20.85 -17.32 -32.59
CA THR A 585 -20.60 -17.60 -34.00
C THR A 585 -21.71 -17.09 -34.91
N GLU A 586 -22.83 -16.61 -34.38
CA GLU A 586 -23.98 -16.18 -35.17
C GLU A 586 -24.14 -14.65 -35.08
N GLY A 587 -24.43 -14.01 -36.22
CA GLY A 587 -24.59 -12.55 -36.30
C GLY A 587 -23.30 -11.72 -36.36
N ASP A 588 -23.49 -10.40 -36.29
CA ASP A 588 -22.46 -9.36 -36.41
C ASP A 588 -22.01 -8.89 -35.01
N ASN A 589 -21.22 -9.71 -34.33
CA ASN A 589 -20.91 -9.54 -32.90
C ASN A 589 -19.75 -8.56 -32.65
N LEU A 590 -19.80 -7.92 -31.49
CA LEU A 590 -18.90 -6.83 -31.09
C LEU A 590 -18.29 -7.07 -29.71
N ILE A 591 -16.98 -6.90 -29.59
CA ILE A 591 -16.27 -6.88 -28.32
C ILE A 591 -15.82 -5.44 -28.02
N GLN A 592 -16.15 -4.95 -26.84
CA GLN A 592 -15.73 -3.64 -26.33
C GLN A 592 -14.76 -3.81 -25.16
N LEU A 593 -13.61 -3.16 -25.26
CA LEU A 593 -12.71 -2.95 -24.13
C LEU A 593 -12.95 -1.53 -23.62
N VAL A 594 -13.32 -1.41 -22.34
CA VAL A 594 -13.62 -0.10 -21.73
C VAL A 594 -12.38 0.80 -21.68
N ASP A 595 -12.60 2.10 -21.68
CA ASP A 595 -11.53 3.09 -21.70
C ASP A 595 -10.62 3.01 -20.47
N GLY A 596 -9.34 3.33 -20.68
CA GLY A 596 -8.34 3.39 -19.62
C GLY A 596 -7.94 2.04 -19.02
N MET A 597 -8.59 0.92 -19.38
CA MET A 597 -8.20 -0.39 -18.88
C MET A 597 -6.82 -0.80 -19.40
N THR A 598 -6.09 -1.59 -18.62
CA THR A 598 -4.78 -2.13 -19.02
C THR A 598 -4.87 -3.62 -19.31
N VAL A 599 -4.43 -4.02 -20.50
CA VAL A 599 -4.18 -5.40 -20.91
C VAL A 599 -2.70 -5.71 -20.64
N THR A 600 -2.43 -6.46 -19.57
CA THR A 600 -1.06 -6.77 -19.12
C THR A 600 -0.34 -7.71 -20.07
N ALA A 601 -1.07 -8.66 -20.67
CA ALA A 601 -0.56 -9.55 -21.70
C ALA A 601 -1.68 -9.95 -22.67
N SER A 602 -1.33 -10.17 -23.94
CA SER A 602 -2.25 -10.68 -24.97
C SER A 602 -1.59 -11.73 -25.85
N VAL A 603 -2.35 -12.76 -26.20
CA VAL A 603 -1.93 -13.90 -27.00
C VAL A 603 -2.96 -14.14 -28.11
N PHE A 604 -2.51 -14.23 -29.35
CA PHE A 604 -3.37 -14.29 -30.54
C PHE A 604 -3.08 -15.52 -31.38
N TYR A 605 -4.14 -16.22 -31.77
CA TYR A 605 -4.16 -17.31 -32.74
C TYR A 605 -4.86 -16.84 -34.02
N SER A 606 -4.97 -17.71 -35.02
CA SER A 606 -5.65 -17.38 -36.28
C SER A 606 -7.13 -17.05 -36.10
N ASP A 607 -7.78 -17.65 -35.10
CA ASP A 607 -9.22 -17.48 -34.83
C ASP A 607 -9.56 -17.52 -33.33
N ALA A 608 -8.62 -17.13 -32.48
CA ALA A 608 -8.83 -17.03 -31.04
C ALA A 608 -7.88 -16.02 -30.41
N ALA A 609 -8.31 -15.37 -29.35
CA ALA A 609 -7.48 -14.45 -28.57
C ALA A 609 -7.59 -14.72 -27.07
N GLN A 610 -6.52 -14.47 -26.33
CA GLN A 610 -6.54 -14.40 -24.87
C GLN A 610 -5.99 -13.07 -24.41
N LEU A 611 -6.75 -12.37 -23.57
CA LEU A 611 -6.35 -11.13 -22.92
C LEU A 611 -6.15 -11.41 -21.42
N THR A 612 -5.10 -10.85 -20.83
CA THR A 612 -4.88 -10.83 -19.38
C THR A 612 -5.00 -9.38 -18.92
N LEU A 613 -5.84 -9.14 -17.91
CA LEU A 613 -6.15 -7.79 -17.42
C LEU A 613 -5.21 -7.39 -16.27
N SER A 614 -5.22 -6.11 -15.88
CA SER A 614 -4.43 -5.59 -14.75
C SER A 614 -4.73 -6.23 -13.41
N ASN A 615 -5.94 -6.73 -13.21
CA ASN A 615 -6.37 -7.41 -11.99
C ASN A 615 -6.08 -8.93 -12.00
N GLY A 616 -5.43 -9.44 -13.06
CA GLY A 616 -5.08 -10.86 -13.21
C GLY A 616 -6.17 -11.74 -13.84
N ALA A 617 -7.36 -11.21 -14.11
CA ALA A 617 -8.40 -11.94 -14.83
C ALA A 617 -7.99 -12.18 -16.29
N LYS A 618 -8.46 -13.29 -16.87
CA LYS A 618 -8.23 -13.65 -18.27
C LYS A 618 -9.55 -13.69 -19.03
N VAL A 619 -9.53 -13.27 -20.28
CA VAL A 619 -10.64 -13.42 -21.22
C VAL A 619 -10.16 -14.18 -22.45
N GLN A 620 -10.82 -15.28 -22.77
CA GLN A 620 -10.61 -16.03 -24.00
C GLN A 620 -11.76 -15.76 -24.96
N ILE A 621 -11.43 -15.37 -26.18
CA ILE A 621 -12.38 -15.12 -27.26
C ILE A 621 -12.18 -16.23 -28.28
N LEU A 622 -13.17 -17.10 -28.42
CA LEU A 622 -13.14 -18.24 -29.33
C LEU A 622 -13.93 -17.89 -30.60
N GLY A 623 -13.34 -18.10 -31.77
CA GLY A 623 -13.90 -17.58 -33.03
C GLY A 623 -13.61 -16.10 -33.26
N ALA A 624 -12.48 -15.59 -32.73
CA ALA A 624 -12.16 -14.17 -32.67
C ALA A 624 -12.19 -13.46 -34.04
N SER A 625 -11.96 -14.19 -35.15
CA SER A 625 -12.03 -13.64 -36.50
C SER A 625 -13.44 -13.25 -36.95
N ARG A 626 -14.48 -13.70 -36.23
CA ARG A 626 -15.89 -13.40 -36.51
C ARG A 626 -16.42 -12.19 -35.74
N PHE A 627 -15.63 -11.64 -34.82
CA PHE A 627 -16.00 -10.46 -34.03
C PHE A 627 -15.42 -9.18 -34.64
N LYS A 628 -16.13 -8.08 -34.40
CA LYS A 628 -15.58 -6.73 -34.47
C LYS A 628 -15.10 -6.29 -33.08
N PHE A 629 -14.14 -5.38 -33.03
CA PHE A 629 -13.55 -4.91 -31.78
C PHE A 629 -13.60 -3.39 -31.68
N GLN A 630 -13.88 -2.88 -30.48
CA GLN A 630 -13.81 -1.46 -30.16
C GLN A 630 -12.96 -1.25 -28.92
N LEU A 631 -12.04 -0.29 -29.01
CA LEU A 631 -11.11 0.06 -27.94
C LEU A 631 -11.52 1.42 -27.36
N GLY A 632 -11.82 1.46 -26.07
CA GLY A 632 -12.26 2.67 -25.38
C GLY A 632 -13.77 2.88 -25.37
N ALA A 633 -14.56 1.85 -25.69
CA ALA A 633 -16.01 1.94 -25.82
C ALA A 633 -16.75 1.30 -24.63
N ASN A 634 -17.93 1.82 -24.33
CA ASN A 634 -18.85 1.30 -23.32
C ASN A 634 -20.30 1.55 -23.76
N ALA A 635 -20.93 0.52 -24.32
CA ALA A 635 -22.29 0.60 -24.84
C ALA A 635 -23.32 1.01 -23.78
N LEU A 636 -23.08 0.74 -22.49
CA LEU A 636 -24.02 1.12 -21.43
C LEU A 636 -24.10 2.64 -21.23
N ALA A 637 -23.04 3.39 -21.55
CA ALA A 637 -22.99 4.85 -21.56
C ALA A 637 -23.29 5.46 -22.94
N GLY A 638 -23.50 4.62 -23.96
CA GLY A 638 -23.60 5.05 -25.35
C GLY A 638 -22.25 5.37 -25.98
N ASP A 639 -21.14 4.97 -25.37
CA ASP A 639 -19.81 5.22 -25.90
C ASP A 639 -19.47 4.18 -26.97
N THR A 640 -19.11 4.64 -28.17
CA THR A 640 -18.69 3.81 -29.30
C THR A 640 -17.30 4.20 -29.78
N ALA A 641 -16.65 3.33 -30.54
CA ALA A 641 -15.34 3.60 -31.14
C ALA A 641 -15.30 3.04 -32.57
N THR A 642 -14.19 3.26 -33.28
CA THR A 642 -13.98 2.63 -34.59
C THR A 642 -14.04 1.11 -34.45
N ALA A 643 -14.94 0.45 -35.21
CA ALA A 643 -15.02 -1.00 -35.25
C ALA A 643 -13.84 -1.57 -36.05
N LEU A 644 -12.97 -2.30 -35.37
CA LEU A 644 -11.79 -2.94 -35.92
C LEU A 644 -12.12 -4.37 -36.34
N THR A 645 -11.50 -4.82 -37.44
CA THR A 645 -11.44 -6.26 -37.74
C THR A 645 -10.52 -6.96 -36.74
N TYR A 646 -10.58 -8.30 -36.66
CA TYR A 646 -9.66 -9.05 -35.80
C TYR A 646 -8.19 -8.76 -36.11
N THR A 647 -7.81 -8.64 -37.40
CA THR A 647 -6.43 -8.30 -37.80
C THR A 647 -6.03 -6.91 -37.34
N ASP A 648 -6.92 -5.91 -37.45
CA ASP A 648 -6.63 -4.54 -37.02
C ASP A 648 -6.55 -4.42 -35.49
N PHE A 649 -7.37 -5.20 -34.78
CA PHE A 649 -7.31 -5.32 -33.32
C PHE A 649 -5.98 -5.92 -32.85
N VAL A 650 -5.55 -7.04 -33.43
CA VAL A 650 -4.24 -7.65 -33.14
C VAL A 650 -3.10 -6.67 -33.40
N THR A 651 -3.18 -5.92 -34.50
CA THR A 651 -2.21 -4.86 -34.84
C THR A 651 -2.20 -3.74 -33.81
N SER A 652 -3.38 -3.32 -33.34
CA SER A 652 -3.52 -2.26 -32.34
C SER A 652 -2.88 -2.63 -31.00
N LEU A 653 -2.84 -3.93 -30.66
CA LEU A 653 -2.17 -4.47 -29.48
C LEU A 653 -0.68 -4.80 -29.73
N GLY A 654 -0.13 -4.41 -30.89
CA GLY A 654 1.28 -4.53 -31.22
C GLY A 654 1.74 -5.91 -31.65
N ALA A 655 0.83 -6.77 -32.13
CA ALA A 655 1.13 -8.09 -32.69
C ALA A 655 0.81 -8.16 -34.19
N SER A 656 1.19 -9.26 -34.85
CA SER A 656 0.80 -9.54 -36.23
C SER A 656 0.51 -11.03 -36.42
N LEU A 657 -0.58 -11.34 -37.14
CA LEU A 657 -0.97 -12.70 -37.51
C LEU A 657 -0.16 -13.26 -38.70
N SER A 658 0.57 -12.42 -39.44
CA SER A 658 1.27 -12.81 -40.67
C SER A 658 2.73 -13.24 -40.46
N SER A 659 3.22 -13.30 -39.22
CA SER A 659 4.62 -13.58 -38.87
C SER A 659 5.02 -15.07 -39.02
N GLY A 660 4.11 -15.95 -39.46
CA GLY A 660 4.37 -17.38 -39.68
C GLY A 660 4.54 -18.22 -38.41
N THR A 661 4.52 -17.61 -37.22
CA THR A 661 4.63 -18.28 -35.92
C THR A 661 3.46 -17.87 -35.04
N LEU A 662 2.45 -18.74 -34.91
CA LEU A 662 1.33 -18.57 -33.98
C LEU A 662 1.52 -19.49 -32.76
N PRO A 663 1.14 -19.06 -31.54
CA PRO A 663 0.47 -17.80 -31.26
C PRO A 663 1.40 -16.58 -31.27
N ALA A 664 0.88 -15.44 -31.72
CA ALA A 664 1.56 -14.14 -31.64
C ALA A 664 1.28 -13.48 -30.28
N SER A 665 2.28 -12.83 -29.70
CA SER A 665 2.12 -12.08 -28.44
C SER A 665 2.05 -10.58 -28.73
N GLY A 666 1.11 -9.89 -28.08
CA GLY A 666 1.05 -8.42 -28.14
C GLY A 666 2.03 -7.74 -27.21
N SER A 667 2.03 -6.41 -27.22
CA SER A 667 2.81 -5.58 -26.31
C SER A 667 2.31 -5.77 -24.87
N ALA A 668 3.26 -5.98 -23.94
CA ALA A 668 2.93 -6.06 -22.53
C ALA A 668 2.47 -4.69 -22.00
N GLY A 669 1.45 -4.67 -21.14
CA GLY A 669 0.96 -3.45 -20.51
C GLY A 669 0.26 -2.47 -21.46
N TYR A 670 -0.41 -2.96 -22.51
CA TYR A 670 -1.18 -2.12 -23.43
C TYR A 670 -2.32 -1.41 -22.68
N VAL A 671 -2.38 -0.08 -22.79
CA VAL A 671 -3.45 0.74 -22.20
C VAL A 671 -4.47 1.08 -23.27
N VAL A 672 -5.73 0.75 -23.01
CA VAL A 672 -6.85 1.03 -23.92
C VAL A 672 -7.10 2.54 -23.98
N PRO A 673 -7.15 3.15 -25.18
CA PRO A 673 -7.37 4.58 -25.34
C PRO A 673 -8.67 5.08 -24.69
N THR A 674 -8.70 6.35 -24.31
CA THR A 674 -9.88 7.02 -23.73
C THR A 674 -10.70 7.82 -24.73
N GLY A 675 -10.38 7.73 -26.02
CA GLY A 675 -11.13 8.41 -27.08
C GLY A 675 -12.34 7.60 -27.52
N PHE A 676 -13.54 8.07 -27.20
CA PHE A 676 -14.80 7.52 -27.69
C PHE A 676 -15.64 8.55 -28.43
N THR A 677 -16.60 8.05 -29.21
CA THR A 677 -17.66 8.85 -29.82
C THR A 677 -18.97 8.54 -29.09
N GLN A 678 -19.74 9.55 -28.75
CA GLN A 678 -21.06 9.32 -28.15
C GLN A 678 -22.06 8.92 -29.24
N ALA A 679 -22.65 7.75 -29.09
CA ALA A 679 -23.73 7.27 -29.95
C ALA A 679 -25.02 8.03 -29.65
N THR A 680 -25.87 8.16 -30.68
CA THR A 680 -27.25 8.59 -30.46
C THR A 680 -28.01 7.47 -29.75
N ALA A 681 -28.92 7.85 -28.84
CA ALA A 681 -29.79 6.87 -28.20
C ALA A 681 -30.54 6.05 -29.27
N PRO A 682 -30.69 4.72 -29.08
CA PRO A 682 -31.32 3.87 -30.08
C PRO A 682 -32.71 4.37 -30.45
N VAL A 683 -33.02 4.34 -31.75
CA VAL A 683 -34.38 4.57 -32.24
C VAL A 683 -35.23 3.35 -31.87
N ALA A 684 -36.48 3.57 -31.49
CA ALA A 684 -37.43 2.52 -31.10
C ALA A 684 -37.41 1.33 -32.08
N SER A 685 -37.05 0.14 -31.59
CA SER A 685 -37.17 -1.10 -32.35
C SER A 685 -38.59 -1.66 -32.27
N VAL A 686 -39.01 -2.40 -33.30
CA VAL A 686 -40.28 -3.11 -33.31
C VAL A 686 -40.19 -4.27 -32.30
N ALA A 687 -41.20 -4.42 -31.44
CA ALA A 687 -41.25 -5.43 -30.40
C ALA A 687 -41.05 -6.84 -30.99
N GLY A 688 -39.90 -7.46 -30.67
CA GLY A 688 -39.66 -8.89 -30.89
C GLY A 688 -40.39 -9.74 -29.85
N ASN A 689 -40.41 -11.06 -30.06
CA ASN A 689 -40.95 -11.99 -29.05
C ASN A 689 -40.11 -11.92 -27.77
N ALA A 690 -40.77 -11.81 -26.61
CA ALA A 690 -40.13 -11.84 -25.30
C ALA A 690 -39.52 -13.20 -25.01
N SER A 691 -38.23 -13.24 -24.66
CA SER A 691 -37.53 -14.43 -24.17
C SER A 691 -37.41 -14.41 -22.64
N THR A 692 -37.06 -15.54 -22.05
CA THR A 692 -36.69 -15.62 -20.62
C THR A 692 -35.18 -15.81 -20.53
N VAL A 693 -34.50 -14.85 -19.92
CA VAL A 693 -33.08 -14.90 -19.58
C VAL A 693 -32.97 -15.38 -18.15
N VAL A 694 -32.38 -16.55 -17.96
CA VAL A 694 -32.18 -17.15 -16.64
C VAL A 694 -30.73 -16.92 -16.26
N GLY A 695 -30.51 -16.27 -15.11
CA GLY A 695 -29.21 -16.13 -14.49
C GLY A 695 -28.72 -17.47 -13.94
N THR A 696 -27.53 -17.43 -13.39
CA THR A 696 -26.75 -18.60 -13.00
C THR A 696 -26.98 -18.91 -11.52
N LEU A 697 -26.10 -19.70 -10.90
CA LEU A 697 -26.11 -19.90 -9.44
C LEU A 697 -25.03 -19.04 -8.74
N GLY A 698 -24.37 -18.15 -9.48
CA GLY A 698 -23.37 -17.22 -8.96
C GLY A 698 -23.73 -15.78 -9.32
N ASP A 699 -22.93 -14.84 -8.82
CA ASP A 699 -23.19 -13.40 -8.98
C ASP A 699 -23.12 -12.96 -10.46
N ASP A 700 -24.25 -12.52 -11.00
CA ASP A 700 -24.41 -12.12 -12.40
C ASP A 700 -24.55 -10.60 -12.57
N VAL A 701 -24.12 -10.11 -13.74
CA VAL A 701 -24.51 -8.79 -14.24
C VAL A 701 -25.40 -9.01 -15.45
N LEU A 702 -26.67 -8.68 -15.29
CA LEU A 702 -27.70 -8.84 -16.31
C LEU A 702 -28.04 -7.46 -16.87
N VAL A 703 -28.01 -7.32 -18.20
CA VAL A 703 -28.36 -6.08 -18.88
C VAL A 703 -29.68 -6.29 -19.61
N PRO A 704 -30.78 -5.68 -19.12
CA PRO A 704 -32.03 -5.69 -19.87
C PRO A 704 -31.87 -5.18 -21.30
N SER A 705 -32.26 -6.05 -22.24
CA SER A 705 -32.27 -5.92 -23.70
C SER A 705 -33.63 -6.44 -24.20
N GLY A 706 -34.26 -5.73 -25.14
CA GLY A 706 -35.58 -6.13 -25.65
C GLY A 706 -36.70 -6.22 -24.60
N GLY A 707 -37.75 -7.00 -24.90
CA GLY A 707 -38.92 -7.22 -24.03
C GLY A 707 -38.81 -8.46 -23.14
N ASN A 708 -37.60 -8.83 -22.72
CA ASN A 708 -37.31 -10.11 -22.08
C ASN A 708 -37.67 -10.13 -20.59
N ASN A 709 -37.83 -11.34 -20.03
CA ASN A 709 -37.94 -11.58 -18.60
C ASN A 709 -36.59 -12.06 -18.05
N TYR A 710 -36.06 -11.38 -17.04
CA TYR A 710 -34.78 -11.67 -16.39
C TYR A 710 -35.05 -12.29 -15.03
N LEU A 711 -34.62 -13.54 -14.87
CA LEU A 711 -34.65 -14.27 -13.61
C LEU A 711 -33.22 -14.30 -13.08
N GLY A 712 -32.93 -13.81 -11.87
CA GLY A 712 -31.55 -13.75 -11.35
C GLY A 712 -30.89 -15.11 -11.16
N GLY A 713 -31.69 -16.14 -10.89
CA GLY A 713 -31.16 -17.44 -10.51
C GLY A 713 -30.81 -17.41 -9.03
N GLY A 714 -29.56 -17.72 -8.67
CA GLY A 714 -29.05 -17.54 -7.31
C GLY A 714 -27.70 -16.82 -7.34
N GLY A 715 -27.26 -16.27 -6.21
CA GLY A 715 -26.14 -15.33 -6.19
C GLY A 715 -26.63 -13.94 -5.82
N SER A 716 -25.73 -12.96 -5.77
CA SER A 716 -26.09 -11.54 -5.59
C SER A 716 -25.93 -10.81 -6.91
N ASP A 717 -27.04 -10.48 -7.55
CA ASP A 717 -27.07 -10.07 -8.95
C ASP A 717 -27.22 -8.56 -9.14
N SER A 718 -26.65 -8.05 -10.23
CA SER A 718 -26.74 -6.65 -10.63
C SER A 718 -27.44 -6.50 -11.96
N TYR A 719 -28.47 -5.66 -12.02
CA TYR A 719 -29.26 -5.37 -13.21
C TYR A 719 -28.97 -3.95 -13.69
N ILE A 720 -28.36 -3.79 -14.86
CA ILE A 720 -27.97 -2.47 -15.38
C ILE A 720 -28.97 -1.99 -16.42
N ILE A 721 -29.79 -1.02 -16.06
CA ILE A 721 -30.77 -0.36 -16.93
C ILE A 721 -30.10 0.85 -17.58
N SER A 722 -29.94 0.79 -18.91
CA SER A 722 -29.34 1.85 -19.71
C SER A 722 -30.32 2.39 -20.76
N PRO A 723 -30.29 3.69 -21.09
CA PRO A 723 -31.06 4.25 -22.19
C PRO A 723 -30.62 3.74 -23.57
N TYR A 724 -29.47 3.05 -23.63
CA TYR A 724 -28.86 2.55 -24.87
C TYR A 724 -29.10 1.05 -25.12
N THR A 725 -29.67 0.32 -24.15
CA THR A 725 -29.89 -1.14 -24.26
C THR A 725 -31.36 -1.52 -24.38
N LEU A 726 -32.27 -0.67 -23.90
CA LEU A 726 -33.72 -0.81 -24.04
C LEU A 726 -34.28 0.34 -24.89
N GLY A 727 -35.17 0.05 -25.84
CA GLY A 727 -35.86 1.08 -26.63
C GLY A 727 -37.11 0.54 -27.33
N GLY A 728 -38.07 1.41 -27.62
CA GLY A 728 -39.33 1.04 -28.28
C GLY A 728 -40.38 0.45 -27.33
N ALA A 729 -41.52 0.01 -27.87
CA ALA A 729 -42.68 -0.45 -27.10
C ALA A 729 -42.50 -1.89 -26.54
N VAL A 730 -41.41 -2.10 -25.81
CA VAL A 730 -41.07 -3.37 -25.14
C VAL A 730 -41.34 -3.30 -23.64
N THR A 731 -41.52 -4.45 -22.99
CA THR A 731 -41.61 -4.55 -21.52
C THR A 731 -40.59 -5.56 -21.02
N ALA A 732 -39.51 -5.08 -20.42
CA ALA A 732 -38.56 -5.93 -19.72
C ALA A 732 -39.06 -6.18 -18.29
N LYS A 733 -38.98 -7.43 -17.82
CA LYS A 733 -39.35 -7.79 -16.43
C LYS A 733 -38.14 -8.33 -15.70
N ILE A 734 -37.91 -7.87 -14.48
CA ILE A 734 -36.85 -8.34 -13.58
C ILE A 734 -37.52 -9.00 -12.39
N ILE A 735 -37.14 -10.25 -12.12
CA ILE A 735 -37.69 -11.07 -11.05
C ILE A 735 -36.53 -11.79 -10.37
N ASP A 736 -36.22 -11.37 -9.15
CA ASP A 736 -35.15 -11.98 -8.38
C ASP A 736 -35.46 -11.93 -6.89
N THR A 737 -35.25 -13.07 -6.24
CA THR A 737 -35.64 -13.29 -4.85
C THR A 737 -34.52 -13.89 -4.01
N GLU A 738 -33.37 -14.23 -4.61
CA GLU A 738 -32.25 -14.85 -3.92
C GLU A 738 -31.06 -13.88 -3.88
N GLY A 739 -30.30 -13.88 -2.78
CA GLY A 739 -29.14 -13.01 -2.60
C GLY A 739 -29.42 -11.52 -2.39
N THR A 740 -28.36 -10.71 -2.54
CA THR A 740 -28.40 -9.25 -2.31
C THR A 740 -28.33 -8.51 -3.63
N ASN A 741 -29.49 -8.26 -4.23
CA ASN A 741 -29.56 -7.82 -5.63
C ASN A 741 -29.61 -6.30 -5.76
N VAL A 742 -29.13 -5.78 -6.88
CA VAL A 742 -29.03 -4.35 -7.15
C VAL A 742 -29.59 -3.99 -8.52
N ILE A 743 -30.39 -2.93 -8.59
CA ILE A 743 -30.77 -2.26 -9.82
C ILE A 743 -29.88 -1.03 -9.99
N GLN A 744 -29.06 -1.01 -11.05
CA GLN A 744 -28.29 0.15 -11.47
C GLN A 744 -29.04 0.88 -12.59
N LEU A 745 -29.26 2.18 -12.41
CA LEU A 745 -29.80 3.06 -13.43
C LEU A 745 -28.66 3.96 -13.93
N VAL A 746 -28.29 3.83 -15.19
CA VAL A 746 -27.16 4.58 -15.77
C VAL A 746 -27.51 6.07 -15.88
N GLY A 747 -26.50 6.94 -15.67
CA GLY A 747 -26.63 8.38 -15.83
C GLY A 747 -27.15 8.77 -17.22
N GLY A 748 -28.00 9.79 -17.30
CA GLY A 748 -28.65 10.22 -18.54
C GLY A 748 -29.96 9.47 -18.88
N LEU A 749 -30.29 8.39 -18.16
CA LEU A 749 -31.58 7.72 -18.30
C LEU A 749 -32.73 8.66 -17.88
N THR A 750 -33.74 8.81 -18.74
CA THR A 750 -34.96 9.57 -18.43
C THR A 750 -36.13 8.62 -18.20
N ILE A 751 -36.70 8.64 -17.00
CA ILE A 751 -37.90 7.92 -16.60
C ILE A 751 -39.09 8.84 -16.84
N ALA A 752 -39.81 8.64 -17.94
CA ALA A 752 -40.97 9.45 -18.32
C ALA A 752 -42.09 9.34 -17.28
N SER A 753 -42.36 8.14 -16.78
CA SER A 753 -43.28 7.93 -15.66
C SER A 753 -42.90 6.71 -14.83
N SER A 754 -43.28 6.71 -13.55
CA SER A 754 -43.05 5.60 -12.62
C SER A 754 -44.32 5.29 -11.83
N SER A 755 -44.54 4.02 -11.53
CA SER A 755 -45.67 3.52 -10.73
C SER A 755 -45.15 2.55 -9.67
N PHE A 756 -45.29 2.94 -8.41
CA PHE A 756 -44.82 2.20 -7.24
C PHE A 756 -45.97 1.41 -6.61
N PHE A 757 -45.75 0.12 -6.36
CA PHE A 757 -46.64 -0.78 -5.63
C PHE A 757 -45.99 -1.20 -4.32
N ASN A 758 -46.68 -1.97 -3.47
CA ASN A 758 -46.14 -2.38 -2.17
C ASN A 758 -44.83 -3.20 -2.29
N ASN A 759 -44.70 -4.02 -3.34
CA ASN A 759 -43.50 -4.82 -3.60
C ASN A 759 -43.22 -5.01 -5.11
N ALA A 760 -43.50 -3.97 -5.90
CA ALA A 760 -43.17 -3.96 -7.33
C ALA A 760 -43.07 -2.52 -7.83
N VAL A 761 -42.27 -2.27 -8.85
CA VAL A 761 -42.23 -0.95 -9.50
C VAL A 761 -42.20 -1.10 -11.01
N GLN A 762 -42.91 -0.21 -11.70
CA GLN A 762 -42.88 -0.09 -13.13
C GLN A 762 -42.37 1.30 -13.54
N PHE A 763 -41.42 1.33 -14.48
CA PHE A 763 -40.95 2.54 -15.14
C PHE A 763 -41.36 2.51 -16.61
N VAL A 764 -41.76 3.66 -17.14
CA VAL A 764 -41.80 3.92 -18.58
C VAL A 764 -40.67 4.90 -18.88
N LEU A 765 -39.75 4.50 -19.75
CA LEU A 765 -38.59 5.29 -20.16
C LEU A 765 -38.97 6.26 -21.28
N SER A 766 -38.21 7.35 -21.44
CA SER A 766 -38.48 8.37 -22.48
C SER A 766 -38.42 7.83 -23.91
N ASN A 767 -37.74 6.69 -24.12
CA ASN A 767 -37.64 6.01 -25.40
C ASN A 767 -38.76 4.96 -25.64
N GLY A 768 -39.78 4.94 -24.79
CA GLY A 768 -40.98 4.10 -24.92
C GLY A 768 -40.88 2.72 -24.25
N ALA A 769 -39.70 2.31 -23.80
CA ALA A 769 -39.53 1.01 -23.14
C ALA A 769 -40.12 1.02 -21.73
N THR A 770 -40.67 -0.11 -21.32
CA THR A 770 -41.18 -0.33 -19.97
C THR A 770 -40.28 -1.31 -19.23
N VAL A 771 -39.96 -1.01 -17.97
CA VAL A 771 -39.25 -1.94 -17.06
C VAL A 771 -40.13 -2.22 -15.86
N GLN A 772 -40.38 -3.49 -15.58
CA GLN A 772 -41.09 -3.95 -14.38
C GLN A 772 -40.12 -4.69 -13.47
N ILE A 773 -40.03 -4.30 -12.20
CA ILE A 773 -39.27 -5.01 -11.18
C ILE A 773 -40.27 -5.60 -10.20
N LEU A 774 -40.33 -6.93 -10.13
CA LEU A 774 -41.19 -7.67 -9.21
C LEU A 774 -40.36 -8.09 -7.99
N GLY A 775 -40.91 -7.94 -6.78
CA GLY A 775 -40.12 -8.11 -5.56
C GLY A 775 -39.22 -6.92 -5.27
N ALA A 776 -39.64 -5.71 -5.65
CA ALA A 776 -38.86 -4.47 -5.57
C ALA A 776 -38.21 -4.20 -4.19
N SER A 777 -38.78 -4.69 -3.09
CA SER A 777 -38.20 -4.57 -1.75
C SER A 777 -36.92 -5.37 -1.53
N ASN A 778 -36.65 -6.37 -2.38
CA ASN A 778 -35.47 -7.24 -2.29
C ASN A 778 -34.24 -6.64 -2.99
N PHE A 779 -34.39 -5.48 -3.64
CA PHE A 779 -33.32 -4.83 -4.39
C PHE A 779 -32.81 -3.57 -3.70
N GLY A 780 -31.50 -3.36 -3.79
CA GLY A 780 -30.90 -2.03 -3.66
C GLY A 780 -30.97 -1.25 -4.97
N TYR A 781 -31.07 0.07 -4.91
CA TYR A 781 -31.20 0.93 -6.10
C TYR A 781 -30.05 1.93 -6.18
N GLN A 782 -29.31 1.91 -7.29
CA GLN A 782 -28.16 2.75 -7.54
C GLN A 782 -28.43 3.67 -8.73
N LEU A 783 -28.51 4.98 -8.50
CA LEU A 783 -28.81 5.98 -9.51
C LEU A 783 -27.53 6.68 -9.96
N GLY A 784 -27.21 6.60 -11.25
CA GLY A 784 -26.00 7.19 -11.83
C GLY A 784 -24.78 6.27 -11.85
N ALA A 785 -24.95 4.98 -11.52
CA ALA A 785 -23.88 3.97 -11.57
C ALA A 785 -23.70 3.39 -12.97
N ASN A 786 -22.46 3.00 -13.29
CA ASN A 786 -22.09 2.28 -14.49
C ASN A 786 -20.88 1.41 -14.16
N ALA A 787 -21.15 0.16 -13.71
CA ALA A 787 -20.11 -0.71 -13.18
C ALA A 787 -18.94 -0.97 -14.16
N PRO A 788 -19.16 -1.22 -15.48
CA PRO A 788 -18.04 -1.33 -16.44
C PRO A 788 -17.09 -0.12 -16.46
N ALA A 789 -17.62 1.09 -16.30
CA ALA A 789 -16.84 2.33 -16.23
C ALA A 789 -16.21 2.60 -14.84
N GLY A 790 -16.40 1.70 -13.87
CA GLY A 790 -15.94 1.88 -12.49
C GLY A 790 -16.74 2.94 -11.71
N GLN A 791 -17.86 3.41 -12.25
CA GLN A 791 -18.73 4.39 -11.58
C GLN A 791 -19.63 3.68 -10.57
N THR A 792 -19.43 3.97 -9.29
CA THR A 792 -20.17 3.36 -8.18
C THR A 792 -20.91 4.43 -7.36
N VAL A 793 -22.05 4.05 -6.79
CA VAL A 793 -22.85 4.87 -5.86
C VAL A 793 -23.42 3.97 -4.77
N SER A 794 -23.80 4.54 -3.63
CA SER A 794 -24.46 3.78 -2.57
C SER A 794 -25.86 3.31 -2.99
N SER A 795 -26.23 2.10 -2.59
CA SER A 795 -27.58 1.57 -2.82
C SER A 795 -28.60 2.25 -1.91
N GLN A 796 -29.72 2.66 -2.49
CA GLN A 796 -30.93 3.08 -1.78
C GLN A 796 -31.83 1.88 -1.53
N SER A 797 -32.53 1.85 -0.39
CA SER A 797 -33.66 0.93 -0.21
C SER A 797 -34.81 1.29 -1.16
N TYR A 798 -35.74 0.36 -1.39
CA TYR A 798 -36.92 0.62 -2.21
C TYR A 798 -37.72 1.86 -1.78
N SER A 799 -37.84 2.08 -0.46
CA SER A 799 -38.53 3.26 0.09
C SER A 799 -37.81 4.57 -0.19
N GLN A 800 -36.48 4.60 -0.07
CA GLN A 800 -35.65 5.76 -0.38
C GLN A 800 -35.66 6.04 -1.88
N PHE A 801 -35.60 5.00 -2.70
CA PHE A 801 -35.69 5.11 -4.15
C PHE A 801 -37.04 5.70 -4.61
N ALA A 802 -38.16 5.24 -4.03
CA ALA A 802 -39.47 5.85 -4.28
C ALA A 802 -39.48 7.35 -3.92
N ALA A 803 -38.93 7.71 -2.76
CA ALA A 803 -38.82 9.10 -2.33
C ALA A 803 -37.96 9.96 -3.29
N THR A 804 -36.85 9.41 -3.79
CA THR A 804 -35.99 10.06 -4.79
C THR A 804 -36.76 10.39 -6.08
N LEU A 805 -37.68 9.51 -6.50
CA LEU A 805 -38.57 9.76 -7.65
C LEU A 805 -39.81 10.59 -7.27
N GLY A 806 -39.91 11.12 -6.06
CA GLY A 806 -41.03 11.94 -5.60
C GLY A 806 -42.30 11.15 -5.30
N ALA A 807 -42.18 9.86 -4.96
CA ALA A 807 -43.27 8.97 -4.56
C ALA A 807 -43.06 8.40 -3.15
N SER A 808 -44.05 7.66 -2.65
CA SER A 808 -43.94 6.80 -1.48
C SER A 808 -44.34 5.37 -1.84
N VAL A 809 -43.78 4.38 -1.15
CA VAL A 809 -44.21 2.98 -1.30
C VAL A 809 -45.60 2.81 -0.67
N PRO A 810 -46.64 2.42 -1.43
CA PRO A 810 -47.98 2.22 -0.87
C PRO A 810 -48.07 0.97 0.00
N THR A 811 -48.93 1.01 1.01
CA THR A 811 -49.25 -0.14 1.87
C THR A 811 -50.38 -1.01 1.31
N GLY A 812 -51.12 -0.53 0.31
CA GLY A 812 -52.22 -1.23 -0.37
C GLY A 812 -51.87 -1.70 -1.79
N THR A 813 -52.90 -2.09 -2.55
CA THR A 813 -52.74 -2.61 -3.93
C THR A 813 -52.77 -1.51 -5.00
N THR A 814 -53.12 -0.28 -4.64
CA THR A 814 -53.17 0.86 -5.58
C THR A 814 -51.77 1.46 -5.76
N ALA A 815 -51.37 1.67 -7.02
CA ALA A 815 -50.08 2.27 -7.34
C ALA A 815 -50.01 3.76 -6.95
N VAL A 816 -48.83 4.20 -6.55
CA VAL A 816 -48.49 5.62 -6.36
C VAL A 816 -47.56 6.05 -7.50
N SER A 817 -47.90 7.13 -8.19
CA SER A 817 -47.06 7.67 -9.26
C SER A 817 -45.93 8.52 -8.70
N GLY A 818 -44.73 8.39 -9.27
CA GLY A 818 -43.64 9.34 -9.05
C GLY A 818 -43.73 10.55 -9.98
N SER A 819 -42.73 11.41 -9.86
CA SER A 819 -42.51 12.58 -10.71
C SER A 819 -42.35 12.15 -12.16
N ALA A 820 -42.99 12.88 -13.07
CA ALA A 820 -42.82 12.68 -14.50
C ALA A 820 -41.44 13.17 -14.96
N ASN A 821 -40.88 12.51 -15.98
CA ASN A 821 -39.63 12.88 -16.65
C ASN A 821 -38.43 13.02 -15.70
N TYR A 822 -38.31 12.12 -14.73
CA TYR A 822 -37.14 12.10 -13.84
C TYR A 822 -35.88 11.73 -14.63
N VAL A 823 -34.85 12.57 -14.57
CA VAL A 823 -33.55 12.32 -15.22
C VAL A 823 -32.55 11.82 -14.18
N VAL A 824 -32.04 10.62 -14.39
CA VAL A 824 -30.97 10.03 -13.58
C VAL A 824 -29.69 10.82 -13.82
N GLN A 825 -29.18 11.48 -12.78
CA GLN A 825 -27.94 12.23 -12.85
C GLN A 825 -26.75 11.27 -12.93
N GLY A 826 -25.74 11.61 -13.73
CA GLY A 826 -24.49 10.85 -13.77
C GLY A 826 -23.69 11.03 -12.48
N SER A 827 -22.99 9.98 -12.05
CA SER A 827 -22.03 10.11 -10.96
C SER A 827 -20.83 10.97 -11.39
N THR A 828 -20.46 11.98 -10.60
CA THR A 828 -19.27 12.80 -10.84
C THR A 828 -17.96 12.11 -10.40
N THR A 829 -18.03 10.89 -9.85
CA THR A 829 -16.86 10.10 -9.49
C THR A 829 -16.36 9.29 -10.69
N SER A 830 -15.76 9.98 -11.67
CA SER A 830 -14.87 9.31 -12.61
C SER A 830 -13.64 8.84 -11.82
N GLY A 831 -13.45 7.53 -11.68
CA GLY A 831 -12.21 6.95 -11.19
C GLY A 831 -11.09 7.17 -12.19
N THR A 832 -10.64 8.41 -12.37
CA THR A 832 -9.41 8.69 -13.09
C THR A 832 -8.25 8.19 -12.23
N VAL A 833 -7.60 7.13 -12.70
CA VAL A 833 -6.18 6.92 -12.41
C VAL A 833 -5.48 8.22 -12.78
N SER A 834 -4.91 8.90 -11.79
CA SER A 834 -4.17 10.15 -11.97
C SER A 834 -3.00 9.94 -12.93
N ALA A 835 -3.24 10.13 -14.22
CA ALA A 835 -2.21 10.56 -15.15
C ALA A 835 -1.87 12.00 -14.77
N SER A 836 -0.61 12.25 -14.39
CA SER A 836 -0.11 13.58 -14.10
C SER A 836 -0.41 14.49 -15.30
N ALA A 837 -1.34 15.42 -15.15
CA ALA A 837 -1.67 16.37 -16.19
C ALA A 837 -0.50 17.33 -16.36
N GLY A 838 0.20 17.20 -17.49
CA GLY A 838 1.08 18.22 -18.00
C GLY A 838 0.31 19.52 -18.20
N ILE A 839 0.93 20.61 -17.79
CA ILE A 839 0.47 21.98 -17.99
C ILE A 839 0.31 22.22 -19.51
N PRO A 840 -0.86 22.63 -20.01
CA PRO A 840 -0.96 23.07 -21.39
C PRO A 840 -0.41 24.50 -21.50
N LEU A 841 0.63 24.65 -22.32
CA LEU A 841 1.08 25.93 -22.85
C LEU A 841 0.08 26.43 -23.90
N SER A 842 -0.47 27.63 -23.70
CA SER A 842 -1.05 28.61 -24.67
C SER A 842 -2.29 29.27 -24.02
N LEU A 843 -2.51 30.58 -24.02
CA LEU A 843 -2.07 31.66 -24.89
C LEU A 843 -1.81 32.95 -24.09
N TYR A 844 -0.79 33.69 -24.50
CA TYR A 844 -0.71 35.15 -24.41
C TYR A 844 -1.92 35.79 -25.14
N SER A 845 -2.61 36.76 -24.52
CA SER A 845 -2.72 38.15 -25.00
C SER A 845 -3.99 38.90 -24.52
N SER A 846 -3.75 40.03 -23.85
CA SER A 846 -4.61 41.24 -23.67
C SER A 846 -5.86 41.09 -22.78
N MET A 847 -6.22 41.99 -21.85
CA MET A 847 -6.12 43.46 -21.73
C MET A 847 -6.07 43.82 -20.22
N MET A 848 -5.11 44.63 -19.74
CA MET A 848 -5.19 46.10 -19.52
C MET A 848 -6.19 46.59 -18.45
N LEU A 849 -5.66 47.46 -17.56
CA LEU A 849 -6.29 48.42 -16.60
C LEU A 849 -6.85 47.77 -15.32
N ASP A 850 -6.48 48.14 -14.09
CA ASP A 850 -5.73 49.25 -13.48
C ASP A 850 -4.78 48.72 -12.40
#